data_AF-F2TXB8-F1
#
_entry.id   AF-F2TXB8-F1
#
_cell.length_a   1.000
_cell.length_b   1.000
_cell.length_c   1.000
_cell.angle_alpha   90.00
_cell.angle_beta   90.00
_cell.angle_gamma   90.00
#
_symmetry.space_group_name_H-M   'P 1'
#
loop_
_entity.id
_entity.type
_entity.pdbx_description
1 polymer ?
#
loop_
_entity_poly.entity_id
_entity_poly.type
_entity_poly.pdbx_seq_one_letter_code
_entity_poly.pdbx_strand_id
1 'polypeptide(L)'
;MAESFNHGYAGGMRKPRKYNIENTNIAMLGTDLEKAVRQQAAETEKAWQQVNTKKPTLMVWRIEQFKVVAVDKEDYGTFYDGDSYIILHSYFKDGQGALVYDIHFWIGSQSSQDEYGTAAYKTVELDDFLGGKACQYREVQDHESRRFKSIFRSIIVMEGGVKSGFRHVKPREYRNRLLHIKGKLNTIAMEVAISCDSLNAGDSFVFDAGLNLYVWHGKNAGIMEKTKAANLAQALDDSRGGMAVRHVFDQDDRDHDFFKAMGVEKGAIKDKDEGGSDAQVTIGEKRLLRLSDSGGSLQMNEVAKGDDIRRDMLNTKDVFILDDGYEIMVWVGLEASMEERRQALNRAAEYLKSNGKPMTTPISKIYEGGENELFEAAFEVGVRSGGDAEAIANASRSKAVASSATAGYKGSGGPGTVVDMDALYNQNGVDPAQWGGRGKAPSLYALELQAKKAGAYSPTSGWVSGHTQRERQLKQARIAELEQHYAANRKARSESGDTSFASVKPFINFDPKADAMKVRKAIKGLGTNEKVLIQIFSRRTIDQRAAISGAYFANFDRDLEADLRSDTGGNFRTALLALIMNESERLAYFVYKSMKGWGTEENLLIDILCTRESDEIVKIHEAYHARYPDRDLEKDITADTSGDFRRVLMAILKCNRAPVQSEVDAEAARADAEILYKAGEKKWFGTDESKFIEILSERSFPQIKAIVDAYEGMSKRSLRGALKSELSGDFKNACLAIVDYACDPSFYVCRRLYQTMKGWGTSDWALINFIVDHCERDMDLIKERYPGVVSEISSDGKPRFLGEMIRGDTGGNYRKLLLALIGEGTVA
;
A
#
# COMPACT_ATOMS: atom_id res chain seq x y z
N MET A 1 47.93 -1.43 49.01
CA MET A 1 46.70 -0.69 48.64
C MET A 1 46.56 -0.78 47.13
N ALA A 2 45.35 -1.06 46.65
CA ALA A 2 44.87 -0.93 45.27
C ALA A 2 45.56 -1.73 44.13
N GLU A 3 44.73 -1.96 43.09
CA GLU A 3 45.01 -2.44 41.73
C GLU A 3 45.39 -3.92 41.50
N SER A 4 44.88 -4.59 40.45
CA SER A 4 43.58 -4.48 39.74
C SER A 4 43.33 -5.78 38.94
N PHE A 5 42.07 -6.12 38.65
CA PHE A 5 41.71 -7.34 37.93
C PHE A 5 42.13 -7.30 36.45
N ASN A 6 42.69 -8.41 35.96
CA ASN A 6 42.86 -8.65 34.52
C ASN A 6 42.41 -10.08 34.20
N HIS A 7 41.35 -10.25 33.40
CA HIS A 7 40.91 -11.52 32.82
C HIS A 7 40.52 -11.26 31.37
N GLY A 8 41.20 -11.96 30.45
CA GLY A 8 41.11 -11.69 29.01
C GLY A 8 39.85 -12.24 28.35
N TYR A 9 39.35 -11.51 27.35
CA TYR A 9 38.35 -12.01 26.41
C TYR A 9 39.00 -12.87 25.32
N ALA A 10 38.56 -14.12 25.17
CA ALA A 10 38.83 -14.94 24.00
C ALA A 10 37.55 -15.04 23.14
N GLY A 11 37.52 -14.33 22.02
CA GLY A 11 36.37 -14.33 21.10
C GLY A 11 36.34 -15.56 20.20
N GLY A 12 35.32 -16.42 20.35
CA GLY A 12 35.11 -17.57 19.46
C GLY A 12 34.25 -17.22 18.24
N MET A 13 34.82 -17.31 17.03
CA MET A 13 34.07 -17.14 15.78
C MET A 13 33.02 -18.24 15.59
N ARG A 14 31.76 -17.87 15.36
CA ARG A 14 30.71 -18.81 14.92
C ARG A 14 30.73 -18.95 13.40
N LYS A 15 30.69 -20.18 12.89
CA LYS A 15 30.52 -20.45 11.46
C LYS A 15 29.13 -19.96 10.97
N PRO A 16 29.02 -19.39 9.75
CA PRO A 16 27.74 -18.95 9.21
C PRO A 16 26.78 -20.11 8.97
N ARG A 17 25.49 -19.89 9.22
CA ARG A 17 24.43 -20.88 8.97
C ARG A 17 24.18 -21.02 7.46
N LYS A 18 24.19 -22.26 6.96
CA LYS A 18 23.54 -22.58 5.67
C LYS A 18 22.03 -22.65 5.88
N TYR A 19 21.28 -21.90 5.07
CA TYR A 19 19.83 -22.01 4.98
C TYR A 19 19.47 -23.02 3.89
N ASN A 20 18.48 -23.89 4.12
CA ASN A 20 17.92 -24.70 3.04
C ASN A 20 16.72 -23.96 2.42
N ILE A 21 16.85 -23.63 1.13
CA ILE A 21 15.87 -22.83 0.38
C ILE A 21 14.66 -23.68 -0.02
N GLU A 22 14.85 -25.00 -0.17
CA GLU A 22 13.86 -26.00 -0.60
C GLU A 22 12.64 -26.12 0.34
N ASN A 23 12.72 -25.60 1.56
CA ASN A 23 11.68 -25.70 2.60
C ASN A 23 11.05 -24.32 2.93
N THR A 24 10.94 -23.43 1.94
CA THR A 24 10.43 -22.06 2.14
C THR A 24 9.38 -21.69 1.11
N ASN A 25 8.71 -20.54 1.28
CA ASN A 25 7.76 -19.99 0.30
C ASN A 25 8.39 -19.71 -1.08
N ILE A 26 9.72 -19.74 -1.15
CA ILE A 26 10.52 -19.59 -2.38
C ILE A 26 11.19 -20.92 -2.82
N ALA A 27 10.75 -22.08 -2.30
CA ALA A 27 11.25 -23.40 -2.69
C ALA A 27 11.07 -23.71 -4.18
N MET A 28 10.01 -23.16 -4.78
CA MET A 28 9.75 -23.23 -6.23
C MET A 28 10.24 -21.98 -6.99
N LEU A 29 10.81 -20.98 -6.30
CA LEU A 29 11.17 -19.70 -6.92
C LEU A 29 12.35 -19.89 -7.88
N GLY A 30 12.13 -19.59 -9.16
CA GLY A 30 13.08 -19.86 -10.24
C GLY A 30 13.03 -21.29 -10.79
N THR A 31 12.13 -22.16 -10.31
CA THR A 31 11.88 -23.47 -10.93
C THR A 31 11.12 -23.33 -12.25
N ASP A 32 11.29 -24.31 -13.13
CA ASP A 32 10.63 -24.28 -14.45
C ASP A 32 9.10 -24.41 -14.36
N LEU A 33 8.58 -24.99 -13.26
CA LEU A 33 7.14 -25.05 -13.01
C LEU A 33 6.56 -23.68 -12.58
N GLU A 34 7.25 -22.94 -11.71
CA GLU A 34 6.83 -21.58 -11.34
C GLU A 34 6.90 -20.63 -12.53
N LYS A 35 7.99 -20.70 -13.31
CA LYS A 35 8.13 -19.96 -14.57
C LYS A 35 7.00 -20.30 -15.55
N ALA A 36 6.69 -21.58 -15.75
CA ALA A 36 5.62 -22.00 -16.64
C ALA A 36 4.23 -21.51 -16.18
N VAL A 37 3.92 -21.54 -14.89
CA VAL A 37 2.66 -21.03 -14.34
C VAL A 37 2.55 -19.50 -14.49
N ARG A 38 3.64 -18.77 -14.22
CA ARG A 38 3.69 -17.30 -14.38
C ARG A 38 3.59 -16.88 -15.84
N GLN A 39 4.31 -17.57 -16.72
CA GLN A 39 4.22 -17.36 -18.17
C GLN A 39 2.80 -17.66 -18.69
N GLN A 40 2.18 -18.77 -18.26
CA GLN A 40 0.81 -19.11 -18.63
C GLN A 40 -0.21 -18.07 -18.13
N ALA A 41 -0.03 -17.53 -16.92
CA ALA A 41 -0.86 -16.43 -16.42
C ALA A 41 -0.69 -15.17 -17.27
N ALA A 42 0.55 -14.79 -17.58
CA ALA A 42 0.87 -13.62 -18.40
C ALA A 42 0.33 -13.72 -19.84
N GLU A 43 0.30 -14.92 -20.44
CA GLU A 43 -0.32 -15.16 -21.76
C GLU A 43 -1.83 -14.89 -21.79
N THR A 44 -2.52 -14.89 -20.63
CA THR A 44 -3.96 -14.59 -20.55
C THR A 44 -4.30 -13.10 -20.45
N GLU A 45 -3.33 -12.22 -20.17
CA GLU A 45 -3.57 -10.78 -20.07
C GLU A 45 -3.69 -10.14 -21.46
N LYS A 46 -4.80 -9.42 -21.68
CA LYS A 46 -5.16 -8.82 -22.98
C LYS A 46 -4.30 -7.64 -23.35
N ALA A 47 -3.68 -6.97 -22.37
CA ALA A 47 -2.73 -5.90 -22.63
C ALA A 47 -1.46 -6.41 -23.34
N TRP A 48 -0.97 -7.60 -22.97
CA TRP A 48 0.29 -8.16 -23.48
C TRP A 48 0.15 -8.82 -24.85
N GLN A 49 -1.05 -9.29 -25.21
CA GLN A 49 -1.35 -9.83 -26.54
C GLN A 49 -1.12 -8.82 -27.68
N GLN A 50 -1.02 -7.53 -27.36
CA GLN A 50 -0.73 -6.45 -28.32
C GLN A 50 0.78 -6.19 -28.51
N VAL A 51 1.64 -6.77 -27.66
CA VAL A 51 3.09 -6.57 -27.67
C VAL A 51 3.75 -7.27 -28.84
N ASN A 52 4.50 -6.53 -29.65
CA ASN A 52 5.15 -7.07 -30.83
C ASN A 52 6.57 -7.58 -30.50
N THR A 53 6.72 -8.89 -30.37
CA THR A 53 8.01 -9.56 -30.11
C THR A 53 8.93 -9.69 -31.33
N LYS A 54 8.58 -9.06 -32.46
CA LYS A 54 9.35 -9.09 -33.73
C LYS A 54 9.74 -7.72 -34.27
N LYS A 55 9.24 -6.62 -33.70
CA LYS A 55 9.60 -5.24 -34.10
C LYS A 55 9.75 -4.31 -32.88
N PRO A 56 10.65 -3.32 -32.95
CA PRO A 56 10.72 -2.23 -31.97
C PRO A 56 9.37 -1.58 -31.77
N THR A 57 8.94 -1.44 -30.51
CA THR A 57 7.62 -0.95 -30.14
C THR A 57 7.72 -0.17 -28.83
N LEU A 58 7.13 1.02 -28.80
CA LEU A 58 6.80 1.74 -27.57
C LEU A 58 5.31 1.52 -27.27
N MET A 59 5.01 1.08 -26.05
CA MET A 59 3.64 0.95 -25.54
C MET A 59 3.55 1.58 -24.15
N VAL A 60 2.49 2.35 -23.92
CA VAL A 60 2.17 2.93 -22.62
C VAL A 60 0.79 2.46 -22.20
N TRP A 61 0.69 2.01 -20.95
CA TRP A 61 -0.57 1.68 -20.29
C TRP A 61 -0.68 2.45 -18.98
N ARG A 62 -1.89 2.88 -18.63
CA ARG A 62 -2.25 3.42 -17.33
C ARG A 62 -2.93 2.31 -16.51
N ILE A 63 -2.75 2.34 -15.20
CA ILE A 63 -3.56 1.54 -14.30
C ILE A 63 -4.88 2.23 -14.02
N GLU A 64 -5.99 1.58 -14.32
CA GLU A 64 -7.33 2.05 -13.99
C GLU A 64 -8.09 0.94 -13.24
N GLN A 65 -8.35 1.13 -11.94
CA GLN A 65 -9.10 0.18 -11.10
C GLN A 65 -8.56 -1.26 -11.21
N PHE A 66 -7.25 -1.42 -10.96
CA PHE A 66 -6.50 -2.68 -11.07
C PHE A 66 -6.34 -3.26 -12.49
N LYS A 67 -6.76 -2.55 -13.54
CA LYS A 67 -6.61 -3.00 -14.94
C LYS A 67 -5.53 -2.24 -15.66
N VAL A 68 -4.81 -2.93 -16.54
CA VAL A 68 -3.86 -2.35 -17.49
C VAL A 68 -4.64 -1.83 -18.70
N VAL A 69 -4.83 -0.50 -18.79
CA VAL A 69 -5.56 0.16 -19.88
C VAL A 69 -4.57 0.83 -20.81
N ALA A 70 -4.64 0.56 -22.11
CA ALA A 70 -3.75 1.19 -23.08
C ALA A 70 -4.02 2.70 -23.14
N VAL A 71 -2.96 3.50 -23.11
CA VAL A 71 -3.03 4.95 -23.35
C VAL A 71 -3.04 5.17 -24.86
N ASP A 72 -3.80 6.17 -25.32
CA ASP A 72 -3.79 6.57 -26.73
C ASP A 72 -2.42 7.16 -27.10
N LYS A 73 -1.96 6.94 -28.35
CA LYS A 73 -0.56 7.24 -28.74
C LYS A 73 -0.27 8.75 -28.77
N GLU A 74 -1.31 9.52 -28.95
CA GLU A 74 -1.37 10.98 -28.90
C GLU A 74 -1.01 11.51 -27.50
N ASP A 75 -1.29 10.74 -26.44
CA ASP A 75 -1.03 11.08 -25.04
C ASP A 75 0.31 10.50 -24.50
N TYR A 76 1.13 9.88 -25.33
CA TYR A 76 2.41 9.30 -24.90
C TYR A 76 3.39 10.39 -24.43
N GLY A 77 3.73 10.34 -23.13
CA GLY A 77 4.53 11.37 -22.45
C GLY A 77 3.69 12.28 -21.56
N THR A 78 2.36 12.22 -21.63
CA THR A 78 1.45 12.89 -20.70
C THR A 78 1.09 11.93 -19.57
N PHE A 79 1.48 12.29 -18.35
CA PHE A 79 1.22 11.51 -17.14
C PHE A 79 0.36 12.33 -16.18
N TYR A 80 -0.48 11.65 -15.39
CA TYR A 80 -1.25 12.27 -14.32
C TYR A 80 -0.62 11.94 -12.96
N ASP A 81 -0.45 12.93 -12.09
CA ASP A 81 0.24 12.77 -10.80
C ASP A 81 -0.51 11.84 -9.81
N GLY A 82 -1.81 11.67 -9.99
CA GLY A 82 -2.65 10.71 -9.28
C GLY A 82 -2.68 9.30 -9.88
N ASP A 83 -2.03 9.05 -11.02
CA ASP A 83 -2.08 7.77 -11.73
C ASP A 83 -0.72 7.03 -11.70
N SER A 84 -0.73 5.73 -11.99
CA SER A 84 0.47 4.92 -12.23
C SER A 84 0.43 4.25 -13.60
N TYR A 85 1.61 4.08 -14.20
CA TYR A 85 1.75 3.68 -15.60
C TYR A 85 2.79 2.59 -15.78
N ILE A 86 2.65 1.82 -16.87
CA ILE A 86 3.62 0.84 -17.37
C ILE A 86 4.01 1.26 -18.78
N ILE A 87 5.30 1.31 -19.05
CA ILE A 87 5.88 1.72 -20.33
C ILE A 87 6.80 0.59 -20.80
N LEU A 88 6.46 -0.06 -21.91
CA LEU A 88 7.34 -0.99 -22.60
C LEU A 88 8.02 -0.27 -23.76
N HIS A 89 9.35 -0.24 -23.76
CA HIS A 89 10.16 0.24 -24.87
C HIS A 89 11.04 -0.90 -25.38
N SER A 90 10.73 -1.43 -26.57
CA SER A 90 11.53 -2.46 -27.24
C SER A 90 12.27 -1.92 -28.45
N TYR A 91 13.52 -2.35 -28.63
CA TYR A 91 14.42 -1.86 -29.68
C TYR A 91 15.48 -2.90 -30.04
N PHE A 92 16.10 -2.76 -31.23
CA PHE A 92 17.26 -3.57 -31.60
C PHE A 92 18.53 -2.95 -31.02
N LYS A 93 19.39 -3.76 -30.40
CA LYS A 93 20.72 -3.32 -29.95
C LYS A 93 21.73 -3.54 -31.07
N ASP A 94 22.56 -2.54 -31.35
CA ASP A 94 23.50 -2.58 -32.47
C ASP A 94 24.36 -3.85 -32.46
N GLY A 95 24.43 -4.52 -33.61
CA GLY A 95 25.14 -5.79 -33.79
C GLY A 95 24.41 -7.05 -33.34
N GLN A 96 23.23 -6.97 -32.70
CA GLN A 96 22.44 -8.14 -32.30
C GLN A 96 21.04 -8.14 -32.94
N GLY A 97 20.72 -9.20 -33.69
CA GLY A 97 19.43 -9.37 -34.38
C GLY A 97 18.23 -9.70 -33.47
N ALA A 98 18.35 -9.47 -32.16
CA ALA A 98 17.32 -9.72 -31.16
C ALA A 98 16.83 -8.41 -30.54
N LEU A 99 15.55 -8.36 -30.18
CA LEU A 99 15.00 -7.21 -29.45
C LEU A 99 15.45 -7.24 -27.98
N VAL A 100 15.85 -6.07 -27.51
CA VAL A 100 15.94 -5.73 -26.09
C VAL A 100 14.61 -5.11 -25.67
N TYR A 101 14.22 -5.32 -24.42
CA TYR A 101 12.99 -4.80 -23.83
C TYR A 101 13.34 -4.04 -22.55
N ASP A 102 12.87 -2.80 -22.44
CA ASP A 102 12.85 -2.04 -21.20
C ASP A 102 11.40 -1.92 -20.73
N ILE A 103 11.13 -2.21 -19.46
CA ILE A 103 9.84 -1.95 -18.84
C ILE A 103 10.05 -0.94 -17.71
N HIS A 104 9.52 0.26 -17.88
CA HIS A 104 9.46 1.26 -16.83
C HIS A 104 8.06 1.21 -16.19
N PHE A 105 7.97 1.26 -14.86
CA PHE A 105 6.73 1.64 -14.20
C PHE A 105 6.90 3.02 -13.56
N TRP A 106 6.05 3.96 -13.96
CA TRP A 106 6.08 5.34 -13.49
C TRP A 106 4.98 5.57 -12.46
N ILE A 107 5.36 6.20 -11.35
CA ILE A 107 4.50 6.46 -10.19
C ILE A 107 4.32 7.98 -10.02
N GLY A 108 3.09 8.44 -10.17
CA GLY A 108 2.71 9.81 -9.85
C GLY A 108 2.80 10.11 -8.35
N SER A 109 3.14 11.35 -8.01
CA SER A 109 3.36 11.82 -6.63
C SER A 109 2.12 11.75 -5.72
N GLN A 110 0.92 11.71 -6.30
CA GLN A 110 -0.36 11.54 -5.64
C GLN A 110 -0.99 10.15 -5.88
N SER A 111 -0.30 9.23 -6.59
CA SER A 111 -0.88 7.97 -7.04
C SER A 111 -1.23 7.01 -5.90
N SER A 112 -2.35 6.30 -6.04
CA SER A 112 -2.86 5.46 -4.97
C SER A 112 -2.05 4.16 -4.81
N GLN A 113 -2.06 3.60 -3.60
CA GLN A 113 -1.29 2.40 -3.28
C GLN A 113 -1.71 1.17 -4.12
N ASP A 114 -2.98 1.08 -4.47
CA ASP A 114 -3.49 0.08 -5.41
C ASP A 114 -2.96 0.28 -6.84
N GLU A 115 -2.78 1.52 -7.29
CA GLU A 115 -2.35 1.81 -8.67
C GLU A 115 -0.85 1.52 -8.87
N TYR A 116 0.03 2.05 -8.01
CA TYR A 116 1.47 1.75 -8.16
C TYR A 116 1.80 0.30 -7.79
N GLY A 117 1.06 -0.31 -6.87
CA GLY A 117 1.18 -1.73 -6.55
C GLY A 117 0.81 -2.61 -7.75
N THR A 118 -0.27 -2.28 -8.45
CA THR A 118 -0.65 -2.96 -9.71
C THR A 118 0.41 -2.74 -10.79
N ALA A 119 0.91 -1.51 -10.97
CA ALA A 119 1.91 -1.20 -11.99
C ALA A 119 3.20 -2.01 -11.80
N ALA A 120 3.71 -2.07 -10.56
CA ALA A 120 4.90 -2.86 -10.22
C ALA A 120 4.69 -4.37 -10.47
N TYR A 121 3.54 -4.93 -10.06
CA TYR A 121 3.23 -6.35 -10.31
C TYR A 121 3.12 -6.64 -11.82
N LYS A 122 2.36 -5.83 -12.55
CA LYS A 122 2.11 -6.02 -13.99
C LYS A 122 3.36 -5.79 -14.84
N THR A 123 4.34 -5.02 -14.36
CA THR A 123 5.69 -4.98 -14.96
C THR A 123 6.41 -6.32 -14.89
N VAL A 124 6.31 -7.05 -13.77
CA VAL A 124 6.90 -8.40 -13.64
C VAL A 124 6.15 -9.40 -14.53
N GLU A 125 4.82 -9.33 -14.57
CA GLU A 125 3.98 -10.17 -15.44
C GLU A 125 4.31 -9.96 -16.93
N LEU A 126 4.58 -8.73 -17.35
CA LEU A 126 5.00 -8.41 -18.72
C LEU A 126 6.42 -8.92 -19.03
N ASP A 127 7.35 -8.92 -18.07
CA ASP A 127 8.67 -9.53 -18.26
C ASP A 127 8.56 -11.05 -18.39
N ASP A 128 7.73 -11.70 -17.56
CA ASP A 128 7.43 -13.14 -17.67
C ASP A 128 6.83 -13.47 -19.05
N PHE A 129 5.93 -12.64 -19.61
CA PHE A 129 5.42 -12.76 -20.98
C PHE A 129 6.51 -12.63 -22.06
N LEU A 130 7.51 -11.78 -21.83
CA LEU A 130 8.67 -11.59 -22.70
C LEU A 130 9.76 -12.66 -22.50
N GLY A 131 9.54 -13.59 -21.57
CA GLY A 131 10.42 -14.72 -21.25
C GLY A 131 11.59 -14.36 -20.33
N GLY A 132 11.41 -13.39 -19.43
CA GLY A 132 12.42 -12.97 -18.45
C GLY A 132 13.62 -12.26 -19.07
N LYS A 133 13.37 -11.39 -20.06
CA LYS A 133 14.39 -10.73 -20.90
C LYS A 133 14.39 -9.22 -20.80
N ALA A 134 13.46 -8.63 -20.03
CA ALA A 134 13.31 -7.19 -19.95
C ALA A 134 14.10 -6.60 -18.78
N CYS A 135 14.71 -5.43 -19.01
CA CYS A 135 15.25 -4.61 -17.94
C CYS A 135 14.11 -3.83 -17.29
N GLN A 136 13.91 -4.01 -15.98
CA GLN A 136 12.82 -3.36 -15.24
C GLN A 136 13.32 -2.11 -14.51
N TYR A 137 12.58 -1.00 -14.63
CA TYR A 137 12.94 0.31 -14.07
C TYR A 137 11.79 0.89 -13.26
N ARG A 138 12.08 1.35 -12.04
CA ARG A 138 11.12 2.11 -11.22
C ARG A 138 11.35 3.60 -11.45
N GLU A 139 10.34 4.27 -11.94
CA GLU A 139 10.35 5.72 -12.18
C GLU A 139 9.37 6.39 -11.21
N VAL A 140 9.78 7.49 -10.61
CA VAL A 140 8.96 8.26 -9.67
C VAL A 140 8.92 9.70 -10.16
N GLN A 141 7.74 10.33 -10.09
CA GLN A 141 7.56 11.72 -10.49
C GLN A 141 8.67 12.64 -9.96
N ASP A 142 9.14 13.54 -10.82
CA ASP A 142 10.23 14.51 -10.60
C ASP A 142 11.62 13.88 -10.40
N HIS A 143 11.72 12.56 -10.31
CA HIS A 143 12.93 11.78 -10.05
C HIS A 143 13.23 10.75 -11.16
N GLU A 144 12.59 10.87 -12.32
CA GLU A 144 12.70 9.88 -13.39
C GLU A 144 14.11 9.84 -14.01
N SER A 145 14.53 8.64 -14.39
CA SER A 145 15.81 8.36 -15.02
C SER A 145 15.97 9.08 -16.36
N ARG A 146 17.23 9.35 -16.75
CA ARG A 146 17.54 9.88 -18.09
C ARG A 146 17.06 8.94 -19.20
N ARG A 147 17.03 7.62 -18.95
CA ARG A 147 16.51 6.61 -19.87
C ARG A 147 15.00 6.80 -20.10
N PHE A 148 14.21 6.88 -19.04
CA PHE A 148 12.79 7.19 -19.15
C PHE A 148 12.52 8.52 -19.84
N LYS A 149 13.26 9.57 -19.46
CA LYS A 149 13.20 10.90 -20.10
C LYS A 149 13.59 10.89 -21.58
N SER A 150 14.35 9.90 -22.05
CA SER A 150 14.69 9.74 -23.48
C SER A 150 13.65 8.97 -24.31
N ILE A 151 12.74 8.23 -23.67
CA ILE A 151 11.65 7.50 -24.37
C ILE A 151 10.61 8.46 -24.95
N PHE A 152 10.38 9.59 -24.29
CA PHE A 152 9.36 10.58 -24.66
C PHE A 152 10.01 11.87 -25.15
N ARG A 153 9.47 12.46 -26.22
CA ARG A 153 9.94 13.76 -26.76
C ARG A 153 9.76 14.91 -25.75
N SER A 154 8.75 14.80 -24.90
CA SER A 154 8.45 15.68 -23.78
C SER A 154 7.68 14.86 -22.75
N ILE A 155 7.97 15.08 -21.47
CA ILE A 155 7.18 14.54 -20.35
C ILE A 155 6.40 15.71 -19.76
N ILE A 156 5.08 15.57 -19.72
CA ILE A 156 4.16 16.54 -19.12
C ILE A 156 3.45 15.82 -17.98
N VAL A 157 3.66 16.27 -16.76
CA VAL A 157 2.93 15.75 -15.59
C VAL A 157 1.79 16.70 -15.24
N MET A 158 0.59 16.14 -15.11
CA MET A 158 -0.68 16.81 -15.00
C MET A 158 -1.30 16.54 -13.64
N GLU A 159 -1.76 17.58 -12.95
CA GLU A 159 -2.45 17.40 -11.66
C GLU A 159 -3.82 16.73 -11.85
N GLY A 160 -4.06 15.63 -11.12
CA GLY A 160 -5.28 14.82 -11.19
C GLY A 160 -4.99 13.36 -11.53
N GLY A 161 -6.01 12.63 -12.00
CA GLY A 161 -5.89 11.21 -12.35
C GLY A 161 -7.24 10.61 -12.71
N VAL A 162 -7.24 9.38 -13.20
CA VAL A 162 -8.45 8.60 -13.46
C VAL A 162 -9.06 8.13 -12.13
N LYS A 163 -10.30 7.65 -12.22
CA LYS A 163 -11.08 7.15 -11.10
C LYS A 163 -10.46 5.89 -10.49
N SER A 164 -9.51 6.09 -9.58
CA SER A 164 -9.05 5.11 -8.58
C SER A 164 -10.21 4.35 -7.95
N GLY A 165 -9.95 3.11 -7.53
CA GLY A 165 -10.95 2.26 -6.87
C GLY A 165 -11.54 2.84 -5.56
N PHE A 166 -10.94 3.91 -5.01
CA PHE A 166 -11.23 4.36 -3.65
C PHE A 166 -11.50 5.87 -3.43
N ARG A 167 -11.46 6.74 -4.46
CA ARG A 167 -11.72 8.19 -4.31
C ARG A 167 -12.42 8.85 -5.51
N HIS A 168 -12.99 10.03 -5.30
CA HIS A 168 -13.62 10.89 -6.32
C HIS A 168 -13.11 12.33 -6.16
N VAL A 169 -12.80 13.01 -7.26
CA VAL A 169 -12.29 14.39 -7.31
C VAL A 169 -13.02 15.15 -8.44
N LYS A 170 -13.23 16.47 -8.27
CA LYS A 170 -13.96 17.35 -9.21
C LYS A 170 -12.99 18.34 -9.92
N PRO A 171 -13.34 18.93 -11.08
CA PRO A 171 -12.37 19.64 -11.93
C PRO A 171 -12.08 21.12 -11.58
N ARG A 172 -10.77 21.47 -11.65
CA ARG A 172 -10.07 22.73 -12.02
C ARG A 172 -10.56 24.14 -11.60
N GLU A 173 -9.64 24.88 -10.98
CA GLU A 173 -9.44 26.34 -11.07
C GLU A 173 -7.95 26.64 -11.42
N TYR A 174 -7.61 27.81 -11.95
CA TYR A 174 -6.23 28.20 -12.33
C TYR A 174 -5.72 29.40 -11.51
N ARG A 175 -4.40 29.50 -11.29
CA ARG A 175 -3.73 30.56 -10.50
C ARG A 175 -2.82 31.44 -11.36
N ASN A 176 -2.86 32.75 -11.16
CA ASN A 176 -2.04 33.74 -11.88
C ASN A 176 -0.59 33.81 -11.33
N ARG A 177 0.40 34.02 -12.21
CA ARG A 177 1.84 34.17 -11.89
C ARG A 177 2.65 34.78 -13.03
N LEU A 178 3.81 35.39 -12.74
CA LEU A 178 4.76 35.92 -13.72
C LEU A 178 6.07 35.11 -13.69
N LEU A 179 6.57 34.70 -14.85
CA LEU A 179 7.76 33.87 -15.01
C LEU A 179 8.85 34.65 -15.77
N HIS A 180 10.04 34.76 -15.19
CA HIS A 180 11.23 35.41 -15.76
C HIS A 180 12.17 34.37 -16.38
N ILE A 181 12.70 34.65 -17.57
CA ILE A 181 13.49 33.73 -18.39
C ILE A 181 14.82 34.39 -18.76
N LYS A 182 15.91 33.87 -18.18
CA LYS A 182 17.26 34.45 -18.25
C LYS A 182 18.33 33.38 -18.51
N GLY A 183 19.31 33.67 -19.36
CA GLY A 183 20.56 32.92 -19.51
C GLY A 183 20.89 32.51 -20.95
N LYS A 184 22.20 32.48 -21.26
CA LYS A 184 22.72 32.30 -22.64
C LYS A 184 22.71 30.86 -23.16
N LEU A 185 23.39 29.95 -22.45
CA LEU A 185 23.47 28.52 -22.81
C LEU A 185 22.52 27.66 -21.94
N ASN A 186 22.44 28.00 -20.65
CA ASN A 186 21.58 27.35 -19.67
C ASN A 186 20.48 28.32 -19.21
N THR A 187 19.56 28.67 -20.11
CA THR A 187 18.45 29.57 -19.79
C THR A 187 17.50 28.94 -18.76
N ILE A 188 17.19 29.63 -17.66
CA ILE A 188 16.31 29.15 -16.58
C ILE A 188 15.03 29.99 -16.55
N ALA A 189 13.89 29.38 -16.18
CA ALA A 189 12.63 30.06 -15.92
C ALA A 189 12.34 30.05 -14.40
N MET A 190 11.99 31.21 -13.83
CA MET A 190 11.76 31.38 -12.38
C MET A 190 10.58 32.32 -12.11
N GLU A 191 9.77 32.01 -11.09
CA GLU A 191 8.60 32.83 -10.71
C GLU A 191 9.06 34.12 -10.01
N VAL A 192 8.53 35.26 -10.47
CA VAL A 192 8.83 36.60 -9.96
C VAL A 192 7.54 37.33 -9.58
N ALA A 193 7.65 38.42 -8.82
CA ALA A 193 6.51 39.23 -8.46
C ALA A 193 5.82 39.82 -9.70
N ILE A 194 4.49 39.86 -9.71
CA ILE A 194 3.71 40.49 -10.79
C ILE A 194 3.83 42.02 -10.64
N SER A 195 4.92 42.59 -11.15
CA SER A 195 5.22 44.03 -11.10
C SER A 195 6.06 44.47 -12.30
N CYS A 196 5.97 45.75 -12.67
CA CYS A 196 6.83 46.34 -13.69
C CYS A 196 8.32 46.28 -13.30
N ASP A 197 8.63 46.40 -12.00
CA ASP A 197 10.01 46.37 -11.47
C ASP A 197 10.71 45.01 -11.65
N SER A 198 9.95 43.95 -11.91
CA SER A 198 10.50 42.61 -12.15
C SER A 198 10.96 42.42 -13.61
N LEU A 199 10.56 43.32 -14.52
CA LEU A 199 10.94 43.27 -15.93
C LEU A 199 12.28 43.97 -16.20
N ASN A 200 13.00 43.49 -17.20
CA ASN A 200 14.18 44.16 -17.75
C ASN A 200 14.24 43.99 -19.28
N ALA A 201 14.95 44.88 -19.96
CA ALA A 201 15.08 44.89 -21.41
C ALA A 201 15.97 43.76 -21.96
N GLY A 202 16.73 43.07 -21.12
CA GLY A 202 17.70 42.04 -21.48
C GLY A 202 17.16 40.61 -21.59
N ASP A 203 15.95 40.35 -21.08
CA ASP A 203 15.39 39.00 -20.85
C ASP A 203 13.97 38.83 -21.41
N SER A 204 13.41 37.61 -21.34
CA SER A 204 12.01 37.33 -21.72
C SER A 204 11.15 36.91 -20.53
N PHE A 205 9.84 37.12 -20.63
CA PHE A 205 8.90 36.91 -19.53
C PHE A 205 7.59 36.27 -20.03
N VAL A 206 6.94 35.48 -19.17
CA VAL A 206 5.63 34.86 -19.45
C VAL A 206 4.69 35.13 -18.27
N PHE A 207 3.64 35.89 -18.49
CA PHE A 207 2.53 36.04 -17.55
C PHE A 207 1.47 34.97 -17.82
N ASP A 208 1.26 34.12 -16.81
CA ASP A 208 0.28 33.05 -16.83
C ASP A 208 -0.99 33.51 -16.10
N ALA A 209 -2.10 33.63 -16.82
CA ALA A 209 -3.40 34.09 -16.29
C ALA A 209 -4.51 33.02 -16.38
N GLY A 210 -4.18 31.76 -16.69
CA GLY A 210 -5.15 30.68 -16.92
C GLY A 210 -5.95 30.86 -18.23
N LEU A 211 -5.81 29.94 -19.20
CA LEU A 211 -6.36 30.06 -20.57
C LEU A 211 -5.99 31.35 -21.35
N ASN A 212 -5.32 32.32 -20.75
CA ASN A 212 -4.68 33.44 -21.41
C ASN A 212 -3.22 33.47 -20.97
N LEU A 213 -2.32 33.50 -21.94
CA LEU A 213 -0.88 33.42 -21.73
C LEU A 213 -0.23 34.59 -22.47
N TYR A 214 0.47 35.45 -21.75
CA TYR A 214 1.06 36.65 -22.33
C TYR A 214 2.59 36.55 -22.26
N VAL A 215 3.24 36.48 -23.41
CA VAL A 215 4.70 36.46 -23.56
C VAL A 215 5.17 37.87 -23.86
N TRP A 216 6.14 38.37 -23.08
CA TRP A 216 6.75 39.67 -23.31
C TRP A 216 8.26 39.53 -23.44
N HIS A 217 8.82 40.13 -24.48
CA HIS A 217 10.24 40.08 -24.78
C HIS A 217 10.88 41.46 -24.58
N GLY A 218 11.92 41.53 -23.74
CA GLY A 218 12.78 42.69 -23.65
C GLY A 218 13.45 42.99 -24.98
N LYS A 219 13.70 44.28 -25.24
CA LYS A 219 14.27 44.82 -26.48
C LYS A 219 15.62 44.20 -26.87
N ASN A 220 16.40 43.81 -25.88
CA ASN A 220 17.74 43.24 -25.96
C ASN A 220 17.79 41.73 -25.58
N ALA A 221 16.64 41.06 -25.53
CA ALA A 221 16.50 39.64 -25.18
C ALA A 221 17.07 38.70 -26.26
N GLY A 222 17.85 37.70 -25.82
CA GLY A 222 18.51 36.75 -26.70
C GLY A 222 17.55 35.79 -27.38
N ILE A 223 17.94 35.30 -28.57
CA ILE A 223 17.14 34.35 -29.36
C ILE A 223 16.78 33.09 -28.55
N MET A 224 17.69 32.62 -27.69
CA MET A 224 17.46 31.45 -26.82
C MET A 224 16.41 31.75 -25.74
N GLU A 225 16.43 32.93 -25.13
CA GLU A 225 15.44 33.38 -24.14
C GLU A 225 14.06 33.56 -24.78
N LYS A 226 13.98 34.19 -25.96
CA LYS A 226 12.73 34.32 -26.72
C LYS A 226 12.15 32.95 -27.09
N THR A 227 12.98 32.05 -27.61
CA THR A 227 12.59 30.67 -27.95
C THR A 227 12.09 29.91 -26.72
N LYS A 228 12.77 30.04 -25.58
CA LYS A 228 12.37 29.33 -24.36
C LYS A 228 11.08 29.90 -23.74
N ALA A 229 10.82 31.20 -23.89
CA ALA A 229 9.54 31.81 -23.53
C ALA A 229 8.38 31.31 -24.39
N ALA A 230 8.58 31.22 -25.71
CA ALA A 230 7.59 30.66 -26.62
C ALA A 230 7.29 29.18 -26.32
N ASN A 231 8.33 28.38 -26.04
CA ASN A 231 8.20 26.97 -25.65
C ASN A 231 7.52 26.80 -24.28
N LEU A 232 7.81 27.65 -23.30
CA LEU A 232 7.15 27.64 -21.99
C LEU A 232 5.66 27.98 -22.11
N ALA A 233 5.32 28.99 -22.92
CA ALA A 233 3.93 29.33 -23.21
C ALA A 233 3.21 28.22 -23.99
N GLN A 234 3.89 27.55 -24.92
CA GLN A 234 3.34 26.36 -25.61
C GLN A 234 3.07 25.22 -24.60
N ALA A 235 4.02 24.88 -23.74
CA ALA A 235 3.82 23.84 -22.73
C ALA A 235 2.68 24.15 -21.74
N LEU A 236 2.49 25.43 -21.39
CA LEU A 236 1.36 25.87 -20.57
C LEU A 236 0.01 25.79 -21.32
N ASP A 237 -0.01 26.02 -22.63
CA ASP A 237 -1.19 25.85 -23.51
C ASP A 237 -1.53 24.36 -23.72
N ASP A 238 -0.52 23.52 -23.98
CA ASP A 238 -0.64 22.07 -24.13
C ASP A 238 -1.18 21.43 -22.84
N SER A 239 -0.68 21.83 -21.66
CA SER A 239 -1.23 21.41 -20.36
C SER A 239 -2.69 21.87 -20.12
N ARG A 240 -3.21 22.76 -20.97
CA ARG A 240 -4.61 23.25 -20.96
C ARG A 240 -5.42 22.69 -22.14
N GLY A 241 -4.88 21.74 -22.89
CA GLY A 241 -5.54 21.09 -24.01
C GLY A 241 -5.59 21.96 -25.28
N GLY A 242 -4.62 22.85 -25.48
CA GLY A 242 -4.59 23.77 -26.64
C GLY A 242 -5.68 24.84 -26.61
N MET A 243 -6.29 25.06 -25.45
CA MET A 243 -7.40 26.02 -25.27
C MET A 243 -6.92 27.40 -24.78
N ALA A 244 -5.61 27.62 -24.60
CA ALA A 244 -5.11 28.88 -24.09
C ALA A 244 -4.77 29.86 -25.22
N VAL A 245 -5.32 31.06 -25.17
CA VAL A 245 -4.98 32.14 -26.10
C VAL A 245 -3.60 32.68 -25.72
N ARG A 246 -2.65 32.61 -26.68
CA ARG A 246 -1.32 33.19 -26.53
C ARG A 246 -1.23 34.56 -27.16
N HIS A 247 -0.77 35.52 -26.38
CA HIS A 247 -0.48 36.89 -26.80
C HIS A 247 1.03 37.10 -26.70
N VAL A 248 1.68 37.58 -27.76
CA VAL A 248 3.13 37.82 -27.79
C VAL A 248 3.38 39.30 -28.06
N PHE A 249 4.24 39.91 -27.24
CA PHE A 249 4.62 41.32 -27.33
C PHE A 249 6.14 41.44 -27.29
N ASP A 250 6.69 42.28 -28.16
CA ASP A 250 8.04 42.81 -27.97
C ASP A 250 7.93 44.16 -27.24
N GLN A 251 8.94 44.50 -26.44
CA GLN A 251 9.06 45.82 -25.82
C GLN A 251 8.90 46.92 -26.87
N ASP A 252 8.01 47.88 -26.58
CA ASP A 252 7.62 48.99 -27.45
C ASP A 252 6.62 48.67 -28.60
N ASP A 253 6.27 47.40 -28.92
CA ASP A 253 5.14 47.06 -29.83
C ASP A 253 3.88 46.61 -29.04
N ARG A 254 2.91 47.52 -28.91
CA ARG A 254 1.56 47.27 -28.33
C ARG A 254 1.57 46.62 -26.94
N ASP A 255 2.70 46.63 -26.24
CA ASP A 255 2.92 46.02 -24.94
C ASP A 255 2.01 46.55 -23.81
N HIS A 256 1.29 47.66 -24.02
CA HIS A 256 0.27 48.17 -23.10
C HIS A 256 -0.76 47.11 -22.66
N ASP A 257 -1.11 46.16 -23.53
CA ASP A 257 -2.04 45.06 -23.22
C ASP A 257 -1.41 44.01 -22.29
N PHE A 258 -0.08 43.83 -22.32
CA PHE A 258 0.66 42.98 -21.38
C PHE A 258 0.62 43.55 -19.95
N PHE A 259 0.92 44.85 -19.79
CA PHE A 259 0.86 45.53 -18.50
C PHE A 259 -0.58 45.56 -17.94
N LYS A 260 -1.56 45.81 -18.81
CA LYS A 260 -2.99 45.74 -18.48
C LYS A 260 -3.43 44.33 -18.05
N ALA A 261 -2.95 43.27 -18.70
CA ALA A 261 -3.26 41.89 -18.31
C ALA A 261 -2.69 41.53 -16.94
N MET A 262 -1.47 41.99 -16.62
CA MET A 262 -0.87 41.87 -15.28
C MET A 262 -1.56 42.73 -14.21
N GLY A 263 -2.38 43.71 -14.60
CA GLY A 263 -3.03 44.65 -13.68
C GLY A 263 -2.10 45.71 -13.11
N VAL A 264 -1.03 46.08 -13.83
CA VAL A 264 -0.02 47.05 -13.40
C VAL A 264 0.14 48.20 -14.40
N GLU A 265 0.52 49.39 -13.93
CA GLU A 265 0.85 50.51 -14.81
C GLU A 265 2.26 50.32 -15.43
N LYS A 266 2.44 50.78 -16.68
CA LYS A 266 3.74 50.70 -17.39
C LYS A 266 4.71 51.74 -16.82
N GLY A 267 5.65 51.29 -15.99
CA GLY A 267 6.76 52.08 -15.47
C GLY A 267 8.00 52.05 -16.37
N ALA A 268 9.13 52.52 -15.82
CA ALA A 268 10.44 52.41 -16.48
C ALA A 268 10.95 50.96 -16.43
N ILE A 269 11.46 50.47 -17.56
CA ILE A 269 12.03 49.11 -17.68
C ILE A 269 13.55 49.19 -17.48
N LYS A 270 14.10 48.31 -16.64
CA LYS A 270 15.55 48.24 -16.33
C LYS A 270 16.36 47.81 -17.55
N ASP A 271 17.59 48.31 -17.67
CA ASP A 271 18.51 47.88 -18.72
C ASP A 271 19.17 46.52 -18.39
N LYS A 272 19.81 45.92 -19.38
CA LYS A 272 20.37 44.56 -19.36
C LYS A 272 21.44 44.36 -18.28
N ASP A 273 22.28 45.37 -18.05
CA ASP A 273 23.44 45.26 -17.17
C ASP A 273 23.09 45.40 -15.66
N GLU A 274 21.91 45.92 -15.33
CA GLU A 274 21.41 45.99 -13.94
C GLU A 274 20.83 44.64 -13.44
N GLY A 275 20.83 43.61 -14.29
CA GLY A 275 20.21 42.30 -14.01
C GLY A 275 21.03 41.30 -13.18
N GLY A 276 22.28 41.62 -12.80
CA GLY A 276 23.15 40.77 -11.96
C GLY A 276 23.89 39.63 -12.68
N SER A 277 25.14 39.35 -12.28
CA SER A 277 26.09 38.44 -12.96
C SER A 277 26.21 37.04 -12.37
N ASP A 278 26.78 36.12 -13.14
CA ASP A 278 26.97 34.69 -12.82
C ASP A 278 27.88 34.42 -11.61
N ALA A 279 27.54 33.40 -10.81
CA ALA A 279 28.39 32.84 -9.76
C ALA A 279 28.44 31.30 -9.86
N GLN A 280 29.65 30.72 -9.79
CA GLN A 280 29.88 29.28 -9.90
C GLN A 280 29.54 28.53 -8.61
N VAL A 281 29.03 27.30 -8.73
CA VAL A 281 28.88 26.35 -7.61
C VAL A 281 30.08 25.39 -7.61
N THR A 282 30.76 25.27 -6.47
CA THR A 282 31.96 24.43 -6.29
C THR A 282 31.61 22.96 -6.14
N ILE A 283 32.37 22.07 -6.79
CA ILE A 283 32.21 20.61 -6.73
C ILE A 283 33.25 20.02 -5.75
N GLY A 284 32.88 18.95 -5.01
CA GLY A 284 33.79 18.30 -4.06
C GLY A 284 34.78 17.31 -4.68
N GLU A 285 35.87 17.01 -3.95
CA GLU A 285 36.91 16.03 -4.33
C GLU A 285 36.35 14.59 -4.32
N LYS A 286 36.65 13.79 -5.37
CA LYS A 286 36.20 12.39 -5.50
C LYS A 286 36.81 11.47 -4.43
N ARG A 287 36.08 10.45 -3.97
CA ARG A 287 36.55 9.45 -2.97
C ARG A 287 36.02 8.05 -3.25
N LEU A 288 36.84 7.02 -2.99
CA LEU A 288 36.46 5.61 -3.06
C LEU A 288 36.69 4.94 -1.70
N LEU A 289 35.66 4.34 -1.13
CA LEU A 289 35.70 3.59 0.13
C LEU A 289 35.35 2.11 -0.11
N ARG A 290 35.92 1.22 0.70
CA ARG A 290 35.62 -0.22 0.72
C ARG A 290 34.97 -0.59 2.05
N LEU A 291 33.85 -1.31 1.95
CA LEU A 291 33.12 -1.92 3.03
C LEU A 291 33.40 -3.43 3.01
N SER A 292 34.08 -3.95 4.04
CA SER A 292 34.58 -5.33 4.10
C SER A 292 34.41 -5.95 5.49
N ASP A 293 34.02 -7.22 5.57
CA ASP A 293 33.96 -8.00 6.80
C ASP A 293 35.16 -8.94 7.04
N SER A 294 36.16 -8.93 6.13
CA SER A 294 37.30 -9.87 6.13
C SER A 294 38.18 -9.81 7.39
N GLY A 295 38.09 -8.74 8.18
CA GLY A 295 38.74 -8.60 9.49
C GLY A 295 37.99 -9.24 10.66
N GLY A 296 36.89 -9.96 10.41
CA GLY A 296 36.01 -10.53 11.44
C GLY A 296 34.96 -9.56 12.01
N SER A 297 34.91 -8.33 11.49
CA SER A 297 33.86 -7.34 11.74
C SER A 297 33.74 -6.41 10.52
N LEU A 298 32.55 -5.86 10.27
CA LEU A 298 32.28 -5.03 9.10
C LEU A 298 32.90 -3.62 9.26
N GLN A 299 33.95 -3.35 8.49
CA GLN A 299 34.76 -2.12 8.52
C GLN A 299 34.58 -1.32 7.22
N MET A 300 34.61 0.01 7.30
CA MET A 300 34.55 0.90 6.13
C MET A 300 35.82 1.76 6.09
N ASN A 301 36.64 1.60 5.06
CA ASN A 301 37.94 2.25 4.92
C ASN A 301 38.03 3.01 3.59
N GLU A 302 38.64 4.20 3.58
CA GLU A 302 38.98 4.91 2.33
C GLU A 302 40.13 4.17 1.61
N VAL A 303 39.98 3.94 0.31
CA VAL A 303 40.92 3.18 -0.54
C VAL A 303 41.66 4.09 -1.52
N ALA A 304 40.98 5.10 -2.06
CA ALA A 304 41.56 6.10 -2.96
C ALA A 304 40.74 7.39 -2.97
N LYS A 305 41.33 8.46 -3.52
CA LYS A 305 40.71 9.79 -3.66
C LYS A 305 41.23 10.52 -4.89
N GLY A 306 40.47 11.50 -5.38
CA GLY A 306 40.84 12.29 -6.56
C GLY A 306 41.13 11.42 -7.79
N ASP A 307 42.17 11.78 -8.54
CA ASP A 307 42.58 11.10 -9.77
C ASP A 307 43.28 9.74 -9.54
N ASP A 308 43.58 9.37 -8.28
CA ASP A 308 44.14 8.05 -7.95
C ASP A 308 43.11 6.91 -8.02
N ILE A 309 41.81 7.23 -8.09
CA ILE A 309 40.70 6.27 -8.14
C ILE A 309 40.73 5.52 -9.47
N ARG A 310 40.97 4.20 -9.41
CA ARG A 310 41.01 3.33 -10.60
C ARG A 310 40.04 2.17 -10.49
N ARG A 311 39.50 1.73 -11.64
CA ARG A 311 38.54 0.63 -11.74
C ARG A 311 39.07 -0.69 -11.18
N ASP A 312 40.38 -0.94 -11.32
CA ASP A 312 41.07 -2.15 -10.83
C ASP A 312 41.12 -2.26 -9.29
N MET A 313 40.69 -1.21 -8.56
CA MET A 313 40.56 -1.23 -7.11
C MET A 313 39.29 -1.95 -6.61
N LEU A 314 38.29 -2.12 -7.49
CA LEU A 314 37.05 -2.82 -7.17
C LEU A 314 37.32 -4.33 -7.08
N ASN A 315 36.86 -4.95 -5.98
CA ASN A 315 37.04 -6.37 -5.71
C ASN A 315 35.69 -7.06 -5.60
N THR A 316 35.48 -8.11 -6.40
CA THR A 316 34.25 -8.92 -6.42
C THR A 316 33.79 -9.43 -5.05
N LYS A 317 34.71 -9.55 -4.08
CA LYS A 317 34.46 -10.05 -2.73
C LYS A 317 33.95 -9.02 -1.73
N ASP A 318 33.78 -7.76 -2.13
CA ASP A 318 33.46 -6.66 -1.21
C ASP A 318 32.44 -5.67 -1.81
N VAL A 319 32.00 -4.72 -0.99
CA VAL A 319 31.20 -3.57 -1.41
C VAL A 319 32.06 -2.30 -1.43
N PHE A 320 31.85 -1.44 -2.42
CA PHE A 320 32.55 -0.16 -2.56
C PHE A 320 31.57 1.00 -2.65
N ILE A 321 31.97 2.16 -2.13
CA ILE A 321 31.22 3.41 -2.16
C ILE A 321 32.10 4.44 -2.87
N LEU A 322 31.66 4.88 -4.05
CA LEU A 322 32.31 5.90 -4.87
C LEU A 322 31.51 7.20 -4.74
N ASP A 323 32.19 8.26 -4.34
CA ASP A 323 31.67 9.61 -4.26
C ASP A 323 32.31 10.42 -5.40
N ASP A 324 31.53 10.81 -6.40
CA ASP A 324 32.04 11.50 -7.60
C ASP A 324 31.99 13.04 -7.51
N GLY A 325 31.43 13.56 -6.41
CA GLY A 325 31.17 14.99 -6.19
C GLY A 325 29.71 15.42 -6.41
N TYR A 326 28.94 14.66 -7.20
CA TYR A 326 27.53 14.93 -7.53
C TYR A 326 26.57 13.84 -7.01
N GLU A 327 26.96 12.57 -7.08
CA GLU A 327 26.21 11.44 -6.49
C GLU A 327 27.13 10.45 -5.75
N ILE A 328 26.51 9.58 -4.95
CA ILE A 328 27.19 8.49 -4.24
C ILE A 328 26.78 7.16 -4.89
N MET A 329 27.71 6.50 -5.54
CA MET A 329 27.51 5.22 -6.24
C MET A 329 28.00 4.06 -5.35
N VAL A 330 27.12 3.09 -5.08
CA VAL A 330 27.40 1.93 -4.23
C VAL A 330 27.54 0.70 -5.13
N TRP A 331 28.79 0.30 -5.40
CA TRP A 331 29.11 -0.87 -6.21
C TRP A 331 29.20 -2.13 -5.34
N VAL A 332 28.61 -3.23 -5.80
CA VAL A 332 28.46 -4.47 -5.04
C VAL A 332 29.00 -5.65 -5.84
N GLY A 333 30.11 -6.22 -5.37
CA GLY A 333 30.74 -7.39 -6.00
C GLY A 333 29.89 -8.67 -5.94
N LEU A 334 30.08 -9.55 -6.92
CA LEU A 334 29.37 -10.84 -7.11
C LEU A 334 29.67 -11.87 -6.01
N GLU A 335 30.82 -11.79 -5.34
CA GLU A 335 31.20 -12.62 -4.20
C GLU A 335 31.01 -11.92 -2.82
N ALA A 336 30.61 -10.64 -2.80
CA ALA A 336 30.44 -9.86 -1.57
C ALA A 336 29.48 -10.50 -0.54
N SER A 337 29.82 -10.35 0.74
CA SER A 337 29.13 -10.99 1.86
C SER A 337 27.67 -10.54 1.99
N MET A 338 26.81 -11.41 2.53
CA MET A 338 25.39 -11.10 2.73
C MET A 338 25.20 -9.92 3.71
N GLU A 339 26.12 -9.73 4.66
CA GLU A 339 26.06 -8.60 5.59
C GLU A 339 26.56 -7.30 4.94
N GLU A 340 27.64 -7.35 4.16
CA GLU A 340 28.12 -6.21 3.36
C GLU A 340 27.02 -5.71 2.42
N ARG A 341 26.39 -6.63 1.67
CA ARG A 341 25.28 -6.34 0.74
C ARG A 341 24.06 -5.72 1.41
N ARG A 342 23.78 -6.12 2.65
CA ARG A 342 22.66 -5.63 3.48
C ARG A 342 22.93 -4.24 4.06
N GLN A 343 24.18 -3.96 4.43
CA GLN A 343 24.58 -2.69 5.02
C GLN A 343 25.04 -1.63 4.00
N ALA A 344 25.31 -2.02 2.75
CA ALA A 344 25.80 -1.19 1.66
C ALA A 344 25.13 0.21 1.58
N LEU A 345 23.80 0.26 1.49
CA LEU A 345 23.04 1.51 1.39
C LEU A 345 23.01 2.29 2.71
N ASN A 346 22.94 1.61 3.86
CA ASN A 346 22.97 2.26 5.17
C ASN A 346 24.30 2.98 5.40
N ARG A 347 25.41 2.34 5.01
CA ARG A 347 26.77 2.92 5.11
C ARG A 347 27.00 4.06 4.14
N ALA A 348 26.43 4.02 2.93
CA ALA A 348 26.45 5.15 2.01
C ALA A 348 25.68 6.37 2.54
N ALA A 349 24.51 6.16 3.15
CA ALA A 349 23.75 7.22 3.81
C ALA A 349 24.46 7.78 5.07
N GLU A 350 25.14 6.92 5.83
CA GLU A 350 25.97 7.32 6.98
C GLU A 350 27.21 8.12 6.54
N TYR A 351 27.84 7.72 5.43
CA TYR A 351 28.95 8.46 4.79
C TYR A 351 28.51 9.86 4.33
N LEU A 352 27.36 9.97 3.65
CA LEU A 352 26.77 11.25 3.22
C LEU A 352 26.60 12.19 4.43
N LYS A 353 25.98 11.69 5.51
CA LYS A 353 25.72 12.44 6.74
C LYS A 353 27.00 12.86 7.46
N SER A 354 28.01 11.99 7.53
CA SER A 354 29.25 12.25 8.29
C SER A 354 30.21 13.18 7.56
N ASN A 355 30.16 13.25 6.22
CA ASN A 355 31.00 14.13 5.40
C ASN A 355 30.32 15.47 5.04
N GLY A 356 29.21 15.81 5.71
CA GLY A 356 28.57 17.12 5.59
C GLY A 356 27.91 17.39 4.24
N LYS A 357 27.59 16.35 3.45
CA LYS A 357 26.95 16.53 2.14
C LYS A 357 25.46 16.84 2.29
N PRO A 358 24.84 17.56 1.34
CA PRO A 358 23.40 17.79 1.33
C PRO A 358 22.64 16.46 1.37
N MET A 359 21.61 16.36 2.22
CA MET A 359 20.73 15.18 2.30
C MET A 359 19.93 14.91 1.00
N THR A 360 20.03 15.83 0.02
CA THR A 360 19.48 15.73 -1.33
C THR A 360 20.46 15.14 -2.36
N THR A 361 21.70 14.81 -1.98
CA THR A 361 22.68 14.15 -2.87
C THR A 361 22.20 12.71 -3.17
N PRO A 362 22.06 12.32 -4.45
CA PRO A 362 21.58 10.99 -4.83
C PRO A 362 22.47 9.84 -4.35
N ILE A 363 21.86 8.69 -4.09
CA ILE A 363 22.57 7.43 -3.81
C ILE A 363 22.09 6.36 -4.79
N SER A 364 23.00 5.85 -5.60
CA SER A 364 22.75 4.87 -6.68
C SER A 364 23.38 3.52 -6.31
N LYS A 365 22.69 2.39 -6.54
CA LYS A 365 23.25 1.03 -6.27
C LYS A 365 23.50 0.28 -7.57
N ILE A 366 24.72 -0.23 -7.71
CA ILE A 366 25.24 -0.91 -8.90
C ILE A 366 25.76 -2.28 -8.48
N TYR A 367 25.46 -3.32 -9.25
CA TYR A 367 26.03 -4.65 -9.05
C TYR A 367 27.14 -4.89 -10.07
N GLU A 368 28.15 -5.66 -9.70
CA GLU A 368 29.22 -6.06 -10.62
C GLU A 368 28.67 -6.79 -11.85
N GLY A 369 29.08 -6.35 -13.04
CA GLY A 369 28.51 -6.76 -14.34
C GLY A 369 27.27 -5.97 -14.78
N GLY A 370 26.79 -5.04 -13.95
CA GLY A 370 25.68 -4.11 -14.20
C GLY A 370 26.11 -2.64 -14.26
N GLU A 371 27.40 -2.37 -14.48
CA GLU A 371 27.95 -1.03 -14.61
C GLU A 371 27.38 -0.28 -15.84
N ASN A 372 27.30 1.04 -15.74
CA ASN A 372 26.78 1.92 -16.79
C ASN A 372 27.79 3.03 -17.14
N GLU A 373 27.56 3.75 -18.24
CA GLU A 373 28.47 4.77 -18.76
C GLU A 373 28.79 5.89 -17.75
N LEU A 374 27.91 6.19 -16.78
CA LEU A 374 28.18 7.17 -15.72
C LEU A 374 29.15 6.62 -14.67
N PHE A 375 28.99 5.35 -14.29
CA PHE A 375 29.92 4.64 -13.43
C PHE A 375 31.28 4.45 -14.09
N GLU A 376 31.33 4.10 -15.39
CA GLU A 376 32.58 4.05 -16.15
C GLU A 376 33.26 5.42 -16.20
N ALA A 377 32.53 6.48 -16.56
CA ALA A 377 33.03 7.85 -16.64
C ALA A 377 33.53 8.40 -15.29
N ALA A 378 33.08 7.83 -14.16
CA ALA A 378 33.62 8.18 -12.85
C ALA A 378 35.11 7.78 -12.68
N PHE A 379 35.59 6.80 -13.45
CA PHE A 379 37.00 6.37 -13.55
C PHE A 379 37.73 6.88 -14.81
N GLU A 380 37.04 7.52 -15.76
CA GLU A 380 37.68 8.05 -16.99
C GLU A 380 38.36 9.41 -16.74
N VAL A 381 39.62 9.52 -17.16
CA VAL A 381 40.40 10.76 -17.06
C VAL A 381 40.26 11.59 -18.34
N GLY A 382 39.13 12.31 -18.43
CA GLY A 382 38.98 13.53 -19.23
C GLY A 382 38.68 13.39 -20.73
N VAL A 383 38.26 14.55 -21.30
CA VAL A 383 38.01 14.84 -22.72
C VAL A 383 36.72 14.26 -23.33
N ARG A 384 35.78 15.15 -23.71
CA ARG A 384 35.25 15.23 -25.10
C ARG A 384 34.42 16.48 -25.38
N SER A 385 34.85 17.19 -26.42
CA SER A 385 34.19 18.34 -27.04
C SER A 385 33.77 17.99 -28.47
N GLY A 386 32.48 18.18 -28.81
CA GLY A 386 31.96 18.43 -30.18
C GLY A 386 32.07 17.33 -31.25
N GLY A 387 30.96 17.08 -31.98
CA GLY A 387 30.98 16.37 -33.27
C GLY A 387 29.71 15.59 -33.62
N ASP A 388 29.11 15.93 -34.76
CA ASP A 388 28.41 15.02 -35.70
C ASP A 388 27.06 14.37 -35.31
N ALA A 389 26.01 15.21 -35.22
CA ALA A 389 24.61 14.76 -35.09
C ALA A 389 23.90 14.43 -36.43
N GLU A 390 24.54 14.62 -37.59
CA GLU A 390 23.89 14.56 -38.91
C GLU A 390 23.68 13.14 -39.47
N ALA A 391 24.38 12.12 -38.97
CA ALA A 391 24.29 10.76 -39.50
C ALA A 391 22.95 10.05 -39.17
N ILE A 392 22.30 10.42 -38.06
CA ILE A 392 21.16 9.68 -37.48
C ILE A 392 19.83 10.03 -38.20
N ALA A 393 19.73 11.21 -38.81
CA ALA A 393 18.47 11.73 -39.35
C ALA A 393 17.94 11.01 -40.61
N ASN A 394 18.79 10.32 -41.37
CA ASN A 394 18.47 9.84 -42.72
C ASN A 394 17.94 8.39 -42.81
N ALA A 395 17.90 7.61 -41.73
CA ALA A 395 17.53 6.20 -41.77
C ALA A 395 16.01 5.91 -41.76
N SER A 396 15.19 6.83 -41.24
CA SER A 396 13.86 6.49 -40.72
C SER A 396 12.66 6.70 -41.66
N ARG A 397 12.86 6.93 -42.96
CA ARG A 397 11.79 7.37 -43.89
C ARG A 397 11.25 6.32 -44.88
N SER A 398 11.56 5.03 -44.76
CA SER A 398 11.16 4.02 -45.75
C SER A 398 10.80 2.62 -45.18
N LYS A 399 9.53 2.46 -44.73
CA LYS A 399 8.69 1.23 -44.77
C LYS A 399 7.33 1.51 -44.08
N ALA A 400 6.29 1.83 -44.86
CA ALA A 400 5.21 0.92 -45.29
C ALA A 400 4.15 0.67 -44.17
N VAL A 401 2.86 1.00 -44.30
CA VAL A 401 1.87 0.88 -45.41
C VAL A 401 1.57 -0.57 -45.80
N ALA A 402 0.63 -1.18 -45.06
CA ALA A 402 -0.21 -2.38 -45.32
C ALA A 402 -0.76 -2.83 -43.94
N SER A 403 -2.00 -3.29 -43.73
CA SER A 403 -3.16 -3.58 -44.59
C SER A 403 -4.46 -3.55 -43.73
N SER A 404 -5.65 -3.67 -44.33
CA SER A 404 -6.96 -3.49 -43.66
C SER A 404 -8.01 -4.58 -44.00
N ALA A 405 -9.10 -4.63 -43.20
CA ALA A 405 -10.37 -5.38 -43.37
C ALA A 405 -10.37 -6.89 -42.96
N THR A 406 -11.47 -7.55 -42.54
CA THR A 406 -12.94 -7.22 -42.57
C THR A 406 -13.80 -8.06 -41.57
N ALA A 407 -14.94 -7.51 -41.09
CA ALA A 407 -16.27 -8.13 -40.69
C ALA A 407 -16.39 -9.39 -39.77
N GLY A 408 -17.51 -9.65 -39.04
CA GLY A 408 -18.76 -8.90 -38.79
C GLY A 408 -19.93 -9.71 -38.15
N TYR A 409 -21.01 -9.02 -37.73
CA TYR A 409 -22.33 -9.54 -37.23
C TYR A 409 -22.37 -10.25 -35.83
N LYS A 410 -23.53 -10.77 -35.35
CA LYS A 410 -24.64 -10.07 -34.63
C LYS A 410 -25.66 -11.07 -34.00
N GLY A 411 -26.46 -10.69 -32.99
CA GLY A 411 -27.64 -11.46 -32.50
C GLY A 411 -28.32 -10.92 -31.22
N SER A 412 -29.64 -11.11 -31.05
CA SER A 412 -30.49 -10.47 -30.01
C SER A 412 -31.77 -11.27 -29.67
N GLY A 413 -32.30 -11.21 -28.44
CA GLY A 413 -33.65 -11.73 -28.09
C GLY A 413 -34.03 -11.63 -26.61
N GLY A 414 -35.33 -11.47 -26.29
CA GLY A 414 -35.87 -11.21 -24.94
C GLY A 414 -36.80 -12.31 -24.34
N PRO A 415 -37.88 -11.99 -23.59
CA PRO A 415 -37.93 -12.37 -22.16
C PRO A 415 -39.20 -13.09 -21.62
N GLY A 416 -39.02 -13.81 -20.50
CA GLY A 416 -39.90 -13.78 -19.29
C GLY A 416 -41.23 -14.57 -19.23
N THR A 417 -41.37 -15.43 -18.19
CA THR A 417 -42.66 -15.92 -17.62
C THR A 417 -42.54 -16.25 -16.13
N VAL A 418 -43.64 -16.12 -15.37
CA VAL A 418 -43.76 -16.38 -13.90
C VAL A 418 -44.53 -17.68 -13.66
N VAL A 419 -44.25 -18.40 -12.55
CA VAL A 419 -44.97 -19.64 -12.16
C VAL A 419 -45.39 -19.58 -10.68
N ASP A 420 -46.52 -20.20 -10.38
CA ASP A 420 -47.23 -20.26 -9.09
C ASP A 420 -46.60 -21.26 -8.10
N MET A 421 -46.63 -20.95 -6.79
CA MET A 421 -45.93 -21.67 -5.73
C MET A 421 -46.81 -22.62 -4.90
N ASP A 422 -48.14 -22.44 -4.89
CA ASP A 422 -49.03 -23.26 -4.04
C ASP A 422 -49.21 -24.71 -4.53
N ALA A 423 -48.79 -25.00 -5.77
CA ALA A 423 -48.82 -26.35 -6.35
C ALA A 423 -47.69 -27.28 -5.83
N LEU A 424 -46.63 -26.74 -5.23
CA LEU A 424 -45.42 -27.51 -4.87
C LEU A 424 -45.48 -28.20 -3.50
N TYR A 425 -46.40 -27.78 -2.61
CA TYR A 425 -46.42 -28.26 -1.22
C TYR A 425 -47.10 -29.63 -1.01
N ASN A 426 -47.97 -30.07 -1.92
CA ASN A 426 -48.86 -31.21 -1.70
C ASN A 426 -48.38 -32.57 -2.28
N GLN A 427 -47.15 -32.67 -2.80
CA GLN A 427 -46.73 -33.85 -3.59
C GLN A 427 -45.75 -34.82 -2.89
N ASN A 428 -45.15 -34.45 -1.75
CA ASN A 428 -44.07 -35.22 -1.09
C ASN A 428 -44.41 -35.62 0.36
N GLY A 429 -45.59 -36.22 0.59
CA GLY A 429 -46.08 -36.54 1.93
C GLY A 429 -45.14 -37.43 2.76
N VAL A 430 -44.62 -36.90 3.88
CA VAL A 430 -43.87 -37.64 4.91
C VAL A 430 -44.29 -37.15 6.30
N ASP A 431 -44.63 -38.09 7.18
CA ASP A 431 -45.12 -37.87 8.54
C ASP A 431 -43.96 -37.58 9.53
N PRO A 432 -44.02 -36.52 10.37
CA PRO A 432 -42.98 -36.20 11.36
C PRO A 432 -42.74 -37.25 12.47
N ALA A 433 -43.59 -38.26 12.66
CA ALA A 433 -43.64 -39.07 13.88
C ALA A 433 -42.53 -40.15 14.09
N GLN A 434 -41.52 -40.27 13.22
CA GLN A 434 -40.63 -41.46 13.19
C GLN A 434 -39.15 -41.30 13.63
N TRP A 435 -38.74 -40.21 14.29
CA TRP A 435 -37.32 -40.04 14.71
C TRP A 435 -37.11 -40.00 16.23
N GLY A 436 -36.65 -41.13 16.78
CA GLY A 436 -36.13 -41.22 18.15
C GLY A 436 -34.68 -41.71 18.17
N GLY A 437 -33.79 -40.94 18.83
CA GLY A 437 -32.44 -41.39 19.21
C GLY A 437 -31.26 -40.57 18.67
N ARG A 438 -30.61 -39.84 19.59
CA ARG A 438 -29.29 -39.16 19.46
C ARG A 438 -29.14 -38.20 18.27
N GLY A 439 -29.54 -36.95 18.50
CA GLY A 439 -29.53 -35.91 17.47
C GLY A 439 -28.13 -35.44 17.04
N LYS A 440 -27.91 -35.46 15.72
CA LYS A 440 -27.28 -34.33 15.03
C LYS A 440 -28.41 -33.54 14.37
N ALA A 441 -28.68 -32.32 14.80
CA ALA A 441 -29.47 -31.40 13.99
C ALA A 441 -28.57 -30.91 12.84
N PRO A 442 -28.97 -31.01 11.56
CA PRO A 442 -28.28 -30.31 10.49
C PRO A 442 -28.39 -28.81 10.74
N SER A 443 -27.32 -28.05 10.50
CA SER A 443 -27.40 -26.59 10.48
C SER A 443 -28.34 -26.14 9.35
N LEU A 444 -28.98 -24.97 9.50
CA LEU A 444 -29.81 -24.37 8.45
C LEU A 444 -29.07 -24.29 7.10
N TYR A 445 -27.76 -24.06 7.14
CA TYR A 445 -26.86 -24.06 5.98
C TYR A 445 -26.84 -25.39 5.21
N ALA A 446 -26.96 -26.55 5.88
CA ALA A 446 -26.99 -27.85 5.21
C ALA A 446 -28.29 -28.08 4.42
N LEU A 447 -29.42 -27.56 4.91
CA LEU A 447 -30.70 -27.54 4.20
C LEU A 447 -30.65 -26.54 3.02
N GLU A 448 -30.04 -25.38 3.23
CA GLU A 448 -29.87 -24.35 2.20
C GLU A 448 -28.96 -24.82 1.05
N LEU A 449 -27.92 -25.60 1.34
CA LEU A 449 -27.03 -26.18 0.32
C LEU A 449 -27.75 -27.24 -0.54
N GLN A 450 -28.73 -27.96 0.02
CA GLN A 450 -29.58 -28.89 -0.74
C GLN A 450 -30.55 -28.13 -1.65
N ALA A 451 -31.12 -27.01 -1.20
CA ALA A 451 -31.94 -26.12 -2.03
C ALA A 451 -31.12 -25.47 -3.17
N LYS A 452 -29.88 -25.01 -2.90
CA LYS A 452 -28.95 -24.48 -3.91
C LYS A 452 -28.62 -25.53 -5.00
N LYS A 453 -28.50 -26.82 -4.63
CA LYS A 453 -28.30 -27.93 -5.60
C LYS A 453 -29.54 -28.26 -6.45
N ALA A 454 -30.74 -27.82 -6.06
CA ALA A 454 -31.96 -27.99 -6.84
C ALA A 454 -32.17 -26.92 -7.94
N GLY A 455 -31.21 -26.01 -8.15
CA GLY A 455 -31.19 -25.07 -9.29
C GLY A 455 -32.04 -23.80 -9.12
N ALA A 456 -32.55 -23.53 -7.92
CA ALA A 456 -33.51 -22.45 -7.66
C ALA A 456 -32.90 -21.08 -7.33
N TYR A 457 -31.86 -20.61 -8.04
CA TYR A 457 -31.46 -19.19 -8.03
C TYR A 457 -30.60 -18.79 -9.24
N SER A 458 -30.73 -17.55 -9.71
CA SER A 458 -29.86 -16.95 -10.73
C SER A 458 -29.53 -15.50 -10.35
N PRO A 459 -28.24 -15.13 -10.18
CA PRO A 459 -27.86 -13.77 -9.80
C PRO A 459 -27.45 -12.94 -11.03
N THR A 460 -28.38 -12.16 -11.59
CA THR A 460 -28.03 -11.03 -12.47
C THR A 460 -28.96 -9.83 -12.27
N SER A 461 -28.37 -8.63 -12.39
CA SER A 461 -28.89 -7.28 -12.10
C SER A 461 -28.79 -6.86 -10.62
N GLY A 462 -28.27 -5.69 -10.27
CA GLY A 462 -27.74 -4.61 -11.11
C GLY A 462 -27.87 -3.28 -10.35
N TRP A 463 -26.78 -2.55 -10.15
CA TRP A 463 -26.81 -1.28 -9.40
C TRP A 463 -27.59 -0.21 -10.18
N VAL A 464 -28.85 0.01 -9.81
CA VAL A 464 -29.68 1.13 -10.28
C VAL A 464 -30.30 1.82 -9.07
N SER A 465 -30.23 3.15 -9.05
CA SER A 465 -30.76 3.97 -7.96
C SER A 465 -32.30 4.01 -7.95
N GLY A 466 -32.92 3.31 -7.01
CA GLY A 466 -34.35 3.42 -6.73
C GLY A 466 -34.82 2.36 -5.74
N HIS A 467 -35.14 2.75 -4.50
CA HIS A 467 -35.44 1.79 -3.43
C HIS A 467 -36.67 0.94 -3.73
N THR A 468 -36.43 -0.33 -4.02
CA THR A 468 -37.49 -1.34 -4.08
C THR A 468 -38.05 -1.61 -2.68
N GLN A 469 -39.33 -1.99 -2.59
CA GLN A 469 -39.96 -2.32 -1.30
C GLN A 469 -39.22 -3.44 -0.55
N ARG A 470 -38.62 -4.39 -1.29
CA ARG A 470 -37.78 -5.47 -0.78
C ARG A 470 -36.48 -4.98 -0.15
N GLU A 471 -35.80 -3.98 -0.73
CA GLU A 471 -34.62 -3.36 -0.12
C GLU A 471 -34.95 -2.67 1.21
N ARG A 472 -36.08 -1.96 1.29
CA ARG A 472 -36.51 -1.33 2.54
C ARG A 472 -36.77 -2.36 3.64
N GLN A 473 -37.43 -3.48 3.30
CA GLN A 473 -37.66 -4.58 4.23
C GLN A 473 -36.34 -5.22 4.70
N LEU A 474 -35.39 -5.49 3.80
CA LEU A 474 -34.08 -6.04 4.16
C LEU A 474 -33.27 -5.10 5.06
N LYS A 475 -33.30 -3.79 4.81
CA LYS A 475 -32.64 -2.78 5.67
C LYS A 475 -33.29 -2.69 7.05
N GLN A 476 -34.63 -2.71 7.12
CA GLN A 476 -35.35 -2.73 8.39
C GLN A 476 -35.06 -4.01 9.19
N ALA A 477 -34.99 -5.16 8.53
CA ALA A 477 -34.62 -6.43 9.16
C ALA A 477 -33.19 -6.37 9.75
N ARG A 478 -32.20 -5.91 8.98
CA ARG A 478 -30.81 -5.72 9.47
C ARG A 478 -30.73 -4.76 10.66
N ILE A 479 -31.49 -3.66 10.64
CA ILE A 479 -31.55 -2.72 11.77
C ILE A 479 -32.14 -3.39 13.02
N ALA A 480 -33.24 -4.13 12.88
CA ALA A 480 -33.86 -4.84 14.00
C ALA A 480 -32.98 -5.97 14.56
N GLU A 481 -32.28 -6.70 13.69
CA GLU A 481 -31.29 -7.72 14.05
C GLU A 481 -30.13 -7.12 14.85
N LEU A 482 -29.58 -5.99 14.38
CA LEU A 482 -28.57 -5.22 15.10
C LEU A 482 -29.07 -4.81 16.50
N GLU A 483 -30.26 -4.20 16.59
CA GLU A 483 -30.85 -3.79 17.86
C GLU A 483 -31.05 -4.97 18.83
N GLN A 484 -31.47 -6.15 18.34
CA GLN A 484 -31.60 -7.37 19.14
C GLN A 484 -30.24 -7.93 19.60
N HIS A 485 -29.27 -8.02 18.70
CA HIS A 485 -27.91 -8.48 19.00
C HIS A 485 -27.26 -7.61 20.07
N TYR A 486 -27.37 -6.28 19.95
CA TYR A 486 -26.87 -5.36 20.97
C TYR A 486 -27.62 -5.45 22.29
N ALA A 487 -28.94 -5.62 22.29
CA ALA A 487 -29.71 -5.84 23.52
C ALA A 487 -29.27 -7.12 24.27
N ALA A 488 -28.97 -8.20 23.55
CA ALA A 488 -28.42 -9.43 24.13
C ALA A 488 -27.00 -9.20 24.71
N ASN A 489 -26.11 -8.56 23.94
CA ASN A 489 -24.75 -8.23 24.41
C ASN A 489 -24.76 -7.28 25.62
N ARG A 490 -25.74 -6.37 25.72
CA ARG A 490 -25.90 -5.47 26.87
C ARG A 490 -26.16 -6.25 28.16
N LYS A 491 -26.93 -7.35 28.08
CA LYS A 491 -27.18 -8.25 29.21
C LYS A 491 -25.91 -9.01 29.61
N ALA A 492 -25.22 -9.62 28.64
CA ALA A 492 -23.94 -10.30 28.89
C ALA A 492 -22.87 -9.36 29.49
N ARG A 493 -22.75 -8.11 28.98
CA ARG A 493 -21.85 -7.09 29.52
C ARG A 493 -22.23 -6.65 30.94
N SER A 494 -23.52 -6.64 31.30
CA SER A 494 -23.96 -6.35 32.68
C SER A 494 -23.66 -7.49 33.66
N GLU A 495 -23.51 -8.72 33.14
CA GLU A 495 -23.16 -9.93 33.91
C GLU A 495 -21.63 -10.14 34.00
N SER A 496 -20.83 -9.55 33.10
CA SER A 496 -19.38 -9.77 33.00
C SER A 496 -18.48 -8.79 33.75
N GLY A 497 -19.00 -7.68 34.28
CA GLY A 497 -18.25 -6.77 35.15
C GLY A 497 -18.15 -5.30 34.73
N ASP A 498 -17.45 -4.53 35.55
CA ASP A 498 -17.46 -3.07 35.60
C ASP A 498 -17.02 -2.36 34.30
N THR A 499 -17.87 -1.46 33.78
CA THR A 499 -17.58 -0.62 32.60
C THR A 499 -16.75 0.63 32.92
N SER A 500 -16.22 0.75 34.15
CA SER A 500 -15.36 1.86 34.57
C SER A 500 -14.12 2.04 33.67
N PHE A 501 -13.59 0.96 33.11
CA PHE A 501 -12.37 0.93 32.26
C PHE A 501 -12.60 1.17 30.75
N ALA A 502 -13.85 1.37 30.33
CA ALA A 502 -14.17 1.70 28.94
C ALA A 502 -13.93 3.19 28.66
N SER A 503 -13.18 3.54 27.61
CA SER A 503 -12.96 4.94 27.22
C SER A 503 -14.19 5.58 26.55
N VAL A 504 -15.03 4.77 25.90
CA VAL A 504 -16.32 5.17 25.32
C VAL A 504 -17.44 4.61 26.19
N LYS A 505 -18.17 5.51 26.87
CA LYS A 505 -19.27 5.17 27.80
C LYS A 505 -20.62 5.61 27.23
N PRO A 506 -21.76 5.05 27.70
CA PRO A 506 -23.09 5.47 27.25
C PRO A 506 -23.32 6.97 27.41
N PHE A 507 -23.76 7.64 26.34
CA PHE A 507 -24.05 9.06 26.40
C PHE A 507 -25.33 9.32 27.21
N ILE A 508 -25.23 10.19 28.21
CA ILE A 508 -26.35 10.61 29.06
C ILE A 508 -27.28 11.53 28.25
N ASN A 509 -28.59 11.39 28.44
CA ASN A 509 -29.62 12.15 27.69
C ASN A 509 -29.51 11.99 26.16
N PHE A 510 -29.22 10.76 25.72
CA PHE A 510 -29.13 10.40 24.31
C PHE A 510 -30.49 10.48 23.59
N ASP A 511 -30.51 11.19 22.45
CA ASP A 511 -31.63 11.21 21.50
C ASP A 511 -31.10 10.75 20.11
N PRO A 512 -31.50 9.55 19.63
CA PRO A 512 -31.04 9.03 18.34
C PRO A 512 -31.50 9.88 17.15
N LYS A 513 -32.66 10.54 17.24
CA LYS A 513 -33.18 11.39 16.17
C LYS A 513 -32.42 12.72 16.12
N ALA A 514 -32.14 13.34 17.26
CA ALA A 514 -31.32 14.55 17.31
C ALA A 514 -29.91 14.30 16.75
N ASP A 515 -29.28 13.18 17.09
CA ASP A 515 -27.95 12.85 16.57
C ASP A 515 -27.99 12.43 15.10
N ALA A 516 -28.99 11.67 14.64
CA ALA A 516 -29.20 11.39 13.21
C ALA A 516 -29.36 12.68 12.38
N MET A 517 -30.09 13.68 12.89
CA MET A 517 -30.20 15.00 12.23
C MET A 517 -28.86 15.74 12.18
N LYS A 518 -28.05 15.70 13.24
CA LYS A 518 -26.69 16.30 13.26
C LYS A 518 -25.77 15.59 12.27
N VAL A 519 -25.76 14.25 12.23
CA VAL A 519 -24.98 13.46 11.28
C VAL A 519 -25.42 13.76 9.85
N ARG A 520 -26.73 13.82 9.55
CA ARG A 520 -27.22 14.20 8.22
C ARG A 520 -26.78 15.61 7.84
N LYS A 521 -26.83 16.58 8.77
CA LYS A 521 -26.32 17.95 8.54
C LYS A 521 -24.81 17.98 8.33
N ALA A 522 -24.05 17.09 8.98
CA ALA A 522 -22.60 17.01 8.85
C ALA A 522 -22.11 16.45 7.50
N ILE A 523 -22.94 15.66 6.81
CA ILE A 523 -22.62 15.05 5.49
C ILE A 523 -23.53 15.52 4.35
N LYS A 524 -24.36 16.54 4.57
CA LYS A 524 -25.22 17.13 3.52
C LYS A 524 -24.69 18.50 3.11
N GLY A 525 -23.96 18.55 1.99
CA GLY A 525 -23.52 19.81 1.39
C GLY A 525 -22.32 19.65 0.47
N LEU A 526 -21.59 20.74 0.25
CA LEU A 526 -20.24 20.67 -0.29
C LEU A 526 -19.26 20.52 0.88
N GLY A 527 -18.62 19.34 0.96
CA GLY A 527 -17.72 18.98 2.05
C GLY A 527 -18.43 18.39 3.27
N THR A 528 -17.63 17.84 4.17
CA THR A 528 -18.07 17.09 5.35
C THR A 528 -17.58 17.77 6.62
N ASN A 529 -18.41 17.82 7.65
CA ASN A 529 -18.04 18.33 8.96
C ASN A 529 -17.55 17.18 9.85
N GLU A 530 -16.28 16.79 9.72
CA GLU A 530 -15.74 15.65 10.46
C GLU A 530 -15.70 15.90 11.97
N LYS A 531 -15.65 17.16 12.42
CA LYS A 531 -15.70 17.51 13.84
C LYS A 531 -17.00 16.99 14.48
N VAL A 532 -18.15 17.19 13.82
CA VAL A 532 -19.45 16.68 14.29
C VAL A 532 -19.48 15.14 14.26
N LEU A 533 -18.93 14.52 13.20
CA LEU A 533 -18.86 13.06 13.10
C LEU A 533 -18.02 12.47 14.25
N ILE A 534 -16.82 13.02 14.52
CA ILE A 534 -15.97 12.61 15.64
C ILE A 534 -16.69 12.77 16.97
N GLN A 535 -17.26 13.96 17.24
CA GLN A 535 -17.96 14.26 18.50
C GLN A 535 -19.14 13.33 18.78
N ILE A 536 -19.81 12.80 17.75
CA ILE A 536 -20.91 11.83 17.90
C ILE A 536 -20.35 10.41 17.99
N PHE A 537 -19.64 9.93 16.97
CA PHE A 537 -19.28 8.52 16.87
C PHE A 537 -18.23 8.08 17.90
N SER A 538 -17.40 8.98 18.45
CA SER A 538 -16.49 8.67 19.56
C SER A 538 -17.11 8.81 20.96
N ARG A 539 -18.39 9.16 21.07
CA ARG A 539 -19.09 9.44 22.34
C ARG A 539 -20.47 8.78 22.41
N ARG A 540 -20.71 7.75 21.61
CA ARG A 540 -21.91 6.93 21.60
C ARG A 540 -21.45 5.49 21.64
N THR A 541 -22.01 4.66 22.51
CA THR A 541 -21.74 3.21 22.47
C THR A 541 -22.31 2.59 21.21
N ILE A 542 -21.93 1.36 20.88
CA ILE A 542 -22.39 0.68 19.68
C ILE A 542 -23.92 0.61 19.59
N ASP A 543 -24.60 0.33 20.69
CA ASP A 543 -26.07 0.37 20.84
C ASP A 543 -26.66 1.73 20.45
N GLN A 544 -26.02 2.83 20.88
CA GLN A 544 -26.47 4.18 20.56
C GLN A 544 -26.18 4.51 19.08
N ARG A 545 -25.08 4.01 18.50
CA ARG A 545 -24.75 4.15 17.08
C ARG A 545 -25.72 3.34 16.19
N ALA A 546 -26.18 2.19 16.65
CA ALA A 546 -27.25 1.41 16.02
C ALA A 546 -28.59 2.18 16.05
N ALA A 547 -28.99 2.72 17.20
CA ALA A 547 -30.19 3.54 17.31
C ALA A 547 -30.12 4.83 16.46
N ILE A 548 -28.94 5.46 16.33
CA ILE A 548 -28.71 6.56 15.37
C ILE A 548 -28.95 6.06 13.94
N SER A 549 -28.47 4.87 13.57
CA SER A 549 -28.64 4.29 12.24
C SER A 549 -30.12 4.03 11.92
N GLY A 550 -30.87 3.45 12.87
CA GLY A 550 -32.32 3.27 12.77
C GLY A 550 -33.08 4.59 12.63
N ALA A 551 -32.77 5.58 13.47
CA ALA A 551 -33.36 6.91 13.37
C ALA A 551 -32.98 7.65 12.08
N TYR A 552 -31.77 7.45 11.56
CA TYR A 552 -31.33 8.03 10.29
C TYR A 552 -32.16 7.48 9.12
N PHE A 553 -32.34 6.16 9.06
CA PHE A 553 -33.21 5.53 8.07
C PHE A 553 -34.65 6.02 8.20
N ALA A 554 -35.22 6.02 9.41
CA ALA A 554 -36.60 6.42 9.64
C ALA A 554 -36.91 7.90 9.33
N ASN A 555 -35.95 8.82 9.51
CA ASN A 555 -36.17 10.26 9.25
C ASN A 555 -35.77 10.71 7.84
N PHE A 556 -34.97 9.93 7.09
CA PHE A 556 -34.45 10.36 5.79
C PHE A 556 -34.67 9.37 4.63
N ASP A 557 -35.12 8.13 4.88
CA ASP A 557 -35.14 7.02 3.91
C ASP A 557 -33.77 6.81 3.24
N ARG A 558 -32.70 6.92 4.04
CA ARG A 558 -31.31 6.78 3.61
C ARG A 558 -30.54 5.85 4.53
N ASP A 559 -29.53 5.21 3.95
CA ASP A 559 -28.63 4.30 4.65
C ASP A 559 -27.41 5.08 5.16
N LEU A 560 -27.23 5.08 6.49
CA LEU A 560 -26.11 5.77 7.12
C LEU A 560 -24.75 5.17 6.72
N GLU A 561 -24.67 3.85 6.50
CA GLU A 561 -23.43 3.20 6.05
C GLU A 561 -23.07 3.66 4.62
N ALA A 562 -24.08 3.78 3.75
CA ALA A 562 -23.90 4.26 2.39
C ALA A 562 -23.51 5.75 2.33
N ASP A 563 -24.17 6.61 3.12
CA ASP A 563 -23.88 8.04 3.15
C ASP A 563 -22.50 8.34 3.79
N LEU A 564 -22.09 7.60 4.82
CA LEU A 564 -20.72 7.70 5.34
C LEU A 564 -19.69 7.23 4.31
N ARG A 565 -20.00 6.22 3.49
CA ARG A 565 -19.11 5.75 2.41
C ARG A 565 -18.92 6.79 1.29
N SER A 566 -19.96 7.53 0.93
CA SER A 566 -19.90 8.57 -0.13
C SER A 566 -19.19 9.83 0.33
N ASP A 567 -19.47 10.29 1.55
CA ASP A 567 -19.08 11.63 2.02
C ASP A 567 -17.82 11.63 2.90
N THR A 568 -17.18 10.47 3.12
CA THR A 568 -15.89 10.37 3.82
C THR A 568 -14.85 9.55 3.05
N GLY A 569 -13.56 9.71 3.38
CA GLY A 569 -12.44 9.07 2.68
C GLY A 569 -11.41 8.40 3.60
N GLY A 570 -10.56 7.57 3.00
CA GLY A 570 -9.39 6.95 3.66
C GLY A 570 -9.69 6.17 4.95
N ASN A 571 -8.74 6.17 5.87
CA ASN A 571 -8.86 5.47 7.16
C ASN A 571 -9.89 6.10 8.11
N PHE A 572 -10.18 7.41 7.94
CA PHE A 572 -11.27 8.06 8.66
C PHE A 572 -12.64 7.44 8.30
N ARG A 573 -12.89 7.21 7.00
CA ARG A 573 -14.05 6.43 6.54
C ARG A 573 -14.05 5.03 7.14
N THR A 574 -12.93 4.31 7.05
CA THR A 574 -12.83 2.93 7.56
C THR A 574 -13.17 2.85 9.06
N ALA A 575 -12.67 3.79 9.86
CA ALA A 575 -12.96 3.87 11.30
C ALA A 575 -14.42 4.21 11.59
N LEU A 576 -15.02 5.19 10.90
CA LEU A 576 -16.45 5.52 11.05
C LEU A 576 -17.36 4.34 10.68
N LEU A 577 -17.02 3.59 9.64
CA LEU A 577 -17.76 2.40 9.23
C LEU A 577 -17.61 1.26 10.26
N ALA A 578 -16.39 0.99 10.73
CA ALA A 578 -16.14 0.00 11.77
C ALA A 578 -16.91 0.31 13.08
N LEU A 579 -17.08 1.60 13.41
CA LEU A 579 -17.86 2.02 14.58
C LEU A 579 -19.36 1.74 14.46
N ILE A 580 -19.96 1.69 13.27
CA ILE A 580 -21.42 1.45 13.12
C ILE A 580 -21.79 -0.02 12.86
N MET A 581 -20.80 -0.91 12.79
CA MET A 581 -20.97 -2.36 12.58
C MET A 581 -20.96 -3.13 13.90
N ASN A 582 -21.68 -4.25 13.95
CA ASN A 582 -21.51 -5.17 15.08
C ASN A 582 -20.15 -5.88 15.00
N GLU A 583 -19.78 -6.61 16.05
CA GLU A 583 -18.47 -7.27 16.09
C GLU A 583 -18.27 -8.23 14.92
N SER A 584 -19.22 -9.12 14.66
CA SER A 584 -19.15 -10.09 13.56
C SER A 584 -19.15 -9.43 12.17
N GLU A 585 -19.97 -8.41 11.94
CA GLU A 585 -19.99 -7.61 10.71
C GLU A 585 -18.66 -6.87 10.47
N ARG A 586 -18.08 -6.29 11.53
CA ARG A 586 -16.81 -5.57 11.48
C ARG A 586 -15.65 -6.53 11.22
N LEU A 587 -15.62 -7.67 11.90
CA LEU A 587 -14.59 -8.69 11.71
C LEU A 587 -14.70 -9.29 10.30
N ALA A 588 -15.91 -9.61 9.82
CA ALA A 588 -16.12 -10.04 8.43
C ALA A 588 -15.72 -8.97 7.39
N TYR A 589 -16.00 -7.69 7.67
CA TYR A 589 -15.54 -6.57 6.84
C TYR A 589 -14.02 -6.46 6.82
N PHE A 590 -13.33 -6.66 7.95
CA PHE A 590 -11.88 -6.62 8.02
C PHE A 590 -11.20 -7.84 7.41
N VAL A 591 -11.78 -9.04 7.56
CA VAL A 591 -11.33 -10.27 6.87
C VAL A 591 -11.49 -10.15 5.36
N TYR A 592 -12.59 -9.58 4.87
CA TYR A 592 -12.73 -9.25 3.45
C TYR A 592 -11.69 -8.21 3.01
N LYS A 593 -11.43 -7.20 3.84
CA LYS A 593 -10.46 -6.14 3.55
C LYS A 593 -9.03 -6.65 3.44
N SER A 594 -8.57 -7.46 4.39
CA SER A 594 -7.24 -8.06 4.39
C SER A 594 -6.99 -9.00 3.20
N MET A 595 -8.04 -9.47 2.53
CA MET A 595 -7.98 -10.27 1.29
C MET A 595 -8.41 -9.48 0.04
N LYS A 596 -8.57 -8.15 0.13
CA LYS A 596 -9.01 -7.32 -1.00
C LYS A 596 -7.89 -6.44 -1.53
N GLY A 597 -7.30 -6.89 -2.64
CA GLY A 597 -6.36 -6.10 -3.44
C GLY A 597 -5.30 -7.00 -4.03
N TRP A 598 -4.13 -6.43 -4.27
CA TRP A 598 -2.92 -7.22 -4.54
C TRP A 598 -2.21 -7.51 -3.23
N GLY A 599 -2.00 -8.80 -2.95
CA GLY A 599 -1.46 -9.26 -1.68
C GLY A 599 -2.49 -9.28 -0.55
N THR A 600 -2.07 -9.83 0.58
CA THR A 600 -2.90 -10.09 1.75
C THR A 600 -2.35 -9.29 2.94
N GLU A 601 -3.20 -8.82 3.86
CA GLU A 601 -2.75 -8.34 5.17
C GLU A 601 -2.80 -9.51 6.16
N GLU A 602 -1.82 -10.43 6.06
CA GLU A 602 -1.84 -11.72 6.76
C GLU A 602 -1.90 -11.54 8.28
N ASN A 603 -1.23 -10.51 8.80
CA ASN A 603 -1.26 -10.18 10.22
C ASN A 603 -2.68 -9.84 10.72
N LEU A 604 -3.52 -9.20 9.90
CA LEU A 604 -4.91 -8.90 10.26
C LEU A 604 -5.80 -10.15 10.16
N LEU A 605 -5.57 -11.03 9.18
CA LEU A 605 -6.23 -12.35 9.15
C LEU A 605 -5.87 -13.18 10.40
N ILE A 606 -4.61 -13.16 10.81
CA ILE A 606 -4.13 -13.85 12.03
C ILE A 606 -4.78 -13.22 13.27
N ASP A 607 -4.74 -11.89 13.41
CA ASP A 607 -5.34 -11.17 14.54
C ASP A 607 -6.83 -11.48 14.72
N ILE A 608 -7.56 -11.70 13.62
CA ILE A 608 -9.00 -11.99 13.64
C ILE A 608 -9.30 -13.48 13.79
N LEU A 609 -8.66 -14.37 13.04
CA LEU A 609 -9.05 -15.79 13.00
C LEU A 609 -8.35 -16.62 14.08
N CYS A 610 -7.08 -16.33 14.38
CA CYS A 610 -6.30 -17.16 15.32
C CYS A 610 -6.60 -16.89 16.80
N THR A 611 -7.38 -15.86 17.12
CA THR A 611 -7.66 -15.39 18.50
C THR A 611 -9.11 -15.65 18.95
N ARG A 612 -9.90 -16.39 18.17
CA ARG A 612 -11.35 -16.53 18.37
C ARG A 612 -11.80 -17.94 18.74
N GLU A 613 -12.92 -18.01 19.44
CA GLU A 613 -13.67 -19.22 19.74
C GLU A 613 -14.49 -19.71 18.53
N SER A 614 -14.89 -20.98 18.55
CA SER A 614 -15.61 -21.61 17.43
C SER A 614 -16.94 -20.92 17.10
N ASP A 615 -17.67 -20.43 18.11
CA ASP A 615 -18.94 -19.74 17.89
C ASP A 615 -18.75 -18.32 17.32
N GLU A 616 -17.67 -17.63 17.69
CA GLU A 616 -17.25 -16.37 17.07
C GLU A 616 -16.91 -16.56 15.59
N ILE A 617 -16.16 -17.61 15.23
CA ILE A 617 -15.83 -17.94 13.84
C ILE A 617 -17.11 -18.25 13.03
N VAL A 618 -18.08 -18.98 13.61
CA VAL A 618 -19.40 -19.19 12.97
C VAL A 618 -20.10 -17.86 12.69
N LYS A 619 -20.17 -16.96 13.67
CA LYS A 619 -20.79 -15.63 13.48
C LYS A 619 -20.05 -14.78 12.44
N ILE A 620 -18.72 -14.89 12.34
CA ILE A 620 -17.92 -14.24 11.28
C ILE A 620 -18.28 -14.82 9.90
N HIS A 621 -18.44 -16.13 9.77
CA HIS A 621 -18.85 -16.77 8.52
C HIS A 621 -20.26 -16.31 8.08
N GLU A 622 -21.22 -16.30 9.01
CA GLU A 622 -22.58 -15.79 8.79
C GLU A 622 -22.57 -14.33 8.33
N ALA A 623 -21.86 -13.46 9.07
CA ALA A 623 -21.73 -12.04 8.74
C ALA A 623 -20.99 -11.80 7.41
N TYR A 624 -20.01 -12.64 7.06
CA TYR A 624 -19.31 -12.57 5.78
C TYR A 624 -20.25 -12.89 4.63
N HIS A 625 -21.02 -13.98 4.71
CA HIS A 625 -21.97 -14.35 3.67
C HIS A 625 -23.11 -13.32 3.53
N ALA A 626 -23.68 -12.85 4.65
CA ALA A 626 -24.71 -11.82 4.65
C ALA A 626 -24.25 -10.50 4.00
N ARG A 627 -22.97 -10.15 4.17
CA ARG A 627 -22.35 -8.92 3.67
C ARG A 627 -21.81 -9.04 2.25
N TYR A 628 -21.44 -10.24 1.83
CA TYR A 628 -20.89 -10.56 0.52
C TYR A 628 -21.57 -11.83 -0.06
N PRO A 629 -22.84 -11.77 -0.48
CA PRO A 629 -23.63 -12.97 -0.85
C PRO A 629 -23.05 -13.80 -2.00
N ASP A 630 -22.33 -13.16 -2.92
CA ASP A 630 -21.67 -13.81 -4.06
C ASP A 630 -20.26 -14.36 -3.73
N ARG A 631 -19.80 -14.23 -2.47
CA ARG A 631 -18.50 -14.71 -1.98
C ARG A 631 -18.64 -15.82 -0.94
N ASP A 632 -17.53 -16.50 -0.70
CA ASP A 632 -17.40 -17.69 0.12
C ASP A 632 -16.08 -17.58 0.90
N LEU A 633 -16.18 -17.47 2.22
CA LEU A 633 -15.05 -17.16 3.09
C LEU A 633 -13.93 -18.20 3.00
N GLU A 634 -14.28 -19.48 2.91
CA GLU A 634 -13.33 -20.58 2.78
C GLU A 634 -12.60 -20.55 1.43
N LYS A 635 -13.31 -20.26 0.33
CA LYS A 635 -12.72 -20.13 -1.01
C LYS A 635 -11.81 -18.90 -1.10
N ASP A 636 -12.23 -17.79 -0.52
CA ASP A 636 -11.45 -16.55 -0.52
C ASP A 636 -10.14 -16.74 0.27
N ILE A 637 -10.21 -17.27 1.49
CA ILE A 637 -9.00 -17.63 2.27
C ILE A 637 -8.14 -18.67 1.54
N THR A 638 -8.75 -19.62 0.83
CA THR A 638 -8.01 -20.62 0.03
C THR A 638 -7.25 -20.01 -1.16
N ALA A 639 -7.80 -18.96 -1.78
CA ALA A 639 -7.21 -18.24 -2.89
C ALA A 639 -6.08 -17.30 -2.45
N ASP A 640 -6.30 -16.56 -1.36
CA ASP A 640 -5.40 -15.50 -0.87
C ASP A 640 -4.32 -16.00 0.12
N THR A 641 -4.28 -17.31 0.43
CA THR A 641 -3.27 -17.92 1.30
C THR A 641 -2.73 -19.26 0.77
N SER A 642 -1.54 -19.67 1.22
CA SER A 642 -0.87 -20.91 0.77
C SER A 642 -0.15 -21.66 1.90
N GLY A 643 0.41 -22.84 1.58
CA GLY A 643 1.21 -23.66 2.50
C GLY A 643 0.49 -24.03 3.80
N ASP A 644 1.26 -24.17 4.88
CA ASP A 644 0.73 -24.45 6.21
C ASP A 644 -0.03 -23.29 6.84
N PHE A 645 0.19 -22.06 6.36
CA PHE A 645 -0.60 -20.90 6.76
C PHE A 645 -2.06 -21.06 6.33
N ARG A 646 -2.30 -21.45 5.07
CA ARG A 646 -3.65 -21.84 4.62
C ARG A 646 -4.19 -23.00 5.44
N ARG A 647 -3.38 -24.04 5.71
CA ARG A 647 -3.84 -25.22 6.45
C ARG A 647 -4.31 -24.90 7.87
N VAL A 648 -3.63 -23.99 8.60
CA VAL A 648 -4.06 -23.60 9.96
C VAL A 648 -5.32 -22.74 9.93
N LEU A 649 -5.46 -21.80 8.98
CA LEU A 649 -6.68 -21.02 8.84
C LEU A 649 -7.88 -21.91 8.47
N MET A 650 -7.71 -22.82 7.50
CA MET A 650 -8.75 -23.80 7.13
C MET A 650 -9.05 -24.83 8.23
N ALA A 651 -8.16 -25.03 9.21
CA ALA A 651 -8.46 -25.83 10.39
C ALA A 651 -9.30 -25.06 11.42
N ILE A 652 -9.01 -23.76 11.61
CA ILE A 652 -9.81 -22.86 12.45
C ILE A 652 -11.23 -22.70 11.91
N LEU A 653 -11.41 -22.52 10.59
CA LEU A 653 -12.71 -22.35 9.95
C LEU A 653 -13.64 -23.59 10.07
N LYS A 654 -13.11 -24.76 10.44
CA LYS A 654 -13.95 -25.93 10.75
C LYS A 654 -14.67 -25.82 12.09
N CYS A 655 -14.35 -24.82 12.91
CA CYS A 655 -15.00 -24.56 14.21
C CYS A 655 -14.92 -25.76 15.18
N ASN A 656 -13.79 -26.48 15.14
CA ASN A 656 -13.51 -27.64 16.00
C ASN A 656 -12.82 -27.26 17.33
N ARG A 657 -12.58 -25.98 17.61
CA ARG A 657 -11.96 -25.55 18.88
C ARG A 657 -12.90 -25.88 20.04
N ALA A 658 -12.39 -26.58 21.05
CA ALA A 658 -13.10 -26.84 22.30
C ALA A 658 -13.46 -25.51 23.02
N PRO A 659 -14.68 -25.37 23.59
CA PRO A 659 -15.11 -24.15 24.27
C PRO A 659 -14.17 -23.72 25.41
N VAL A 660 -14.03 -22.42 25.65
CA VAL A 660 -13.20 -21.90 26.75
C VAL A 660 -13.65 -22.38 28.14
N GLN A 661 -14.92 -22.72 28.32
CA GLN A 661 -15.47 -23.24 29.59
C GLN A 661 -15.20 -24.74 29.80
N SER A 662 -14.49 -25.41 28.89
CA SER A 662 -14.07 -26.81 29.06
C SER A 662 -13.10 -26.95 30.23
N GLU A 663 -13.22 -28.03 31.01
CA GLU A 663 -12.26 -28.34 32.07
C GLU A 663 -10.84 -28.54 31.48
N VAL A 664 -9.83 -28.04 32.18
CA VAL A 664 -8.42 -28.15 31.78
C VAL A 664 -7.89 -29.51 32.24
N ASP A 665 -7.54 -30.37 31.30
CA ASP A 665 -6.94 -31.67 31.56
C ASP A 665 -5.41 -31.55 31.55
N ALA A 666 -4.82 -31.61 32.74
CA ALA A 666 -3.37 -31.49 32.94
C ALA A 666 -2.56 -32.67 32.38
N GLU A 667 -3.17 -33.86 32.21
CA GLU A 667 -2.47 -35.02 31.67
C GLU A 667 -2.55 -35.04 30.14
N ALA A 668 -3.70 -34.69 29.57
CA ALA A 668 -3.80 -34.38 28.14
C ALA A 668 -2.86 -33.22 27.75
N ALA A 669 -2.72 -32.20 28.62
CA ALA A 669 -1.78 -31.10 28.38
C ALA A 669 -0.32 -31.57 28.33
N ARG A 670 0.10 -32.51 29.19
CA ARG A 670 1.42 -33.14 29.11
C ARG A 670 1.59 -33.98 27.85
N ALA A 671 0.58 -34.76 27.48
CA ALA A 671 0.62 -35.59 26.28
C ALA A 671 0.75 -34.74 25.00
N ASP A 672 -0.06 -33.69 24.86
CA ASP A 672 0.01 -32.74 23.75
C ASP A 672 1.36 -31.97 23.76
N ALA A 673 1.87 -31.56 24.92
CA ALA A 673 3.19 -30.94 25.03
C ALA A 673 4.32 -31.89 24.56
N GLU A 674 4.26 -33.17 24.94
CA GLU A 674 5.24 -34.17 24.49
C GLU A 674 5.12 -34.43 22.97
N ILE A 675 3.91 -34.40 22.41
CA ILE A 675 3.66 -34.46 20.96
C ILE A 675 4.31 -33.26 20.26
N LEU A 676 4.08 -32.04 20.73
CA LEU A 676 4.70 -30.83 20.16
C LEU A 676 6.23 -30.84 20.27
N TYR A 677 6.78 -31.36 21.38
CA TYR A 677 8.22 -31.49 21.59
C TYR A 677 8.84 -32.52 20.61
N LYS A 678 8.15 -33.65 20.39
CA LYS A 678 8.53 -34.67 19.40
C LYS A 678 8.38 -34.16 17.96
N ALA A 679 7.38 -33.33 17.68
CA ALA A 679 7.08 -32.75 16.38
C ALA A 679 8.07 -31.66 15.96
N GLY A 680 8.57 -30.86 16.91
CA GLY A 680 9.58 -29.82 16.70
C GLY A 680 10.97 -30.24 17.16
N GLU A 681 11.39 -29.81 18.36
CA GLU A 681 12.77 -29.89 18.86
C GLU A 681 13.44 -31.28 18.80
N LYS A 682 12.67 -32.38 18.83
CA LYS A 682 13.23 -33.75 18.76
C LYS A 682 13.36 -34.30 17.33
N LYS A 683 12.85 -33.63 16.29
CA LYS A 683 13.10 -34.02 14.90
C LYS A 683 14.52 -33.67 14.49
N TRP A 684 15.18 -34.60 13.79
CA TRP A 684 16.54 -34.40 13.27
C TRP A 684 16.54 -33.55 11.98
N PHE A 685 15.44 -33.52 11.23
CA PHE A 685 15.20 -32.63 10.09
C PHE A 685 13.72 -32.23 10.02
N GLY A 686 13.46 -30.93 9.82
CA GLY A 686 12.11 -30.37 9.64
C GLY A 686 11.22 -30.43 10.89
N THR A 687 10.00 -29.92 10.76
CA THR A 687 8.96 -29.94 11.81
C THR A 687 7.84 -30.91 11.41
N ASP A 688 6.89 -31.21 12.29
CA ASP A 688 5.58 -31.78 11.91
C ASP A 688 4.49 -30.72 12.08
N GLU A 689 4.38 -29.84 11.09
CA GLU A 689 3.44 -28.72 11.05
C GLU A 689 2.00 -29.20 11.24
N SER A 690 1.67 -30.43 10.82
CA SER A 690 0.35 -31.05 10.99
C SER A 690 -0.02 -31.20 12.47
N LYS A 691 0.94 -31.56 13.33
CA LYS A 691 0.71 -31.73 14.78
C LYS A 691 0.56 -30.39 15.50
N PHE A 692 1.25 -29.35 15.04
CA PHE A 692 1.02 -27.98 15.50
C PHE A 692 -0.36 -27.48 15.09
N ILE A 693 -0.81 -27.74 13.86
CA ILE A 693 -2.15 -27.38 13.37
C ILE A 693 -3.22 -28.07 14.23
N GLU A 694 -3.19 -29.41 14.31
CA GLU A 694 -4.15 -30.23 15.07
C GLU A 694 -4.36 -29.71 16.49
N ILE A 695 -3.27 -29.57 17.27
CA ILE A 695 -3.36 -29.14 18.67
C ILE A 695 -3.78 -27.67 18.79
N LEU A 696 -3.16 -26.76 18.03
CA LEU A 696 -3.40 -25.32 18.19
C LEU A 696 -4.74 -24.85 17.59
N SER A 697 -5.36 -25.57 16.65
CA SER A 697 -6.70 -25.24 16.15
C SER A 697 -7.84 -25.86 16.98
N GLU A 698 -7.62 -27.01 17.63
CA GLU A 698 -8.70 -27.76 18.29
C GLU A 698 -8.76 -27.61 19.82
N ARG A 699 -7.65 -27.35 20.50
CA ARG A 699 -7.67 -27.20 21.97
C ARG A 699 -8.21 -25.82 22.40
N SER A 700 -8.92 -25.76 23.53
CA SER A 700 -9.40 -24.49 24.10
C SER A 700 -8.20 -23.61 24.52
N PHE A 701 -8.37 -22.28 24.57
CA PHE A 701 -7.28 -21.40 24.98
C PHE A 701 -6.72 -21.71 26.39
N PRO A 702 -7.54 -22.03 27.42
CA PRO A 702 -7.04 -22.50 28.71
C PRO A 702 -6.23 -23.82 28.62
N GLN A 703 -6.66 -24.77 27.77
CA GLN A 703 -5.93 -26.01 27.55
C GLN A 703 -4.59 -25.75 26.83
N ILE A 704 -4.57 -24.84 25.85
CA ILE A 704 -3.33 -24.42 25.17
C ILE A 704 -2.36 -23.79 26.16
N LYS A 705 -2.84 -22.94 27.08
CA LYS A 705 -2.01 -22.41 28.16
C LYS A 705 -1.40 -23.52 29.02
N ALA A 706 -2.20 -24.51 29.43
CA ALA A 706 -1.70 -25.65 30.20
C ALA A 706 -0.67 -26.50 29.41
N ILE A 707 -0.82 -26.60 28.08
CA ILE A 707 0.17 -27.23 27.19
C ILE A 707 1.48 -26.43 27.16
N VAL A 708 1.43 -25.09 27.15
CA VAL A 708 2.64 -24.24 27.29
C VAL A 708 3.32 -24.50 28.63
N ASP A 709 2.57 -24.40 29.73
CA ASP A 709 3.08 -24.61 31.09
C ASP A 709 3.72 -26.01 31.24
N ALA A 710 3.12 -27.05 30.63
CA ALA A 710 3.65 -28.41 30.61
C ALA A 710 4.90 -28.57 29.72
N TYR A 711 4.94 -27.90 28.55
CA TYR A 711 6.08 -27.91 27.64
C TYR A 711 7.33 -27.30 28.29
N GLU A 712 7.16 -26.18 28.99
CA GLU A 712 8.24 -25.49 29.71
C GLU A 712 8.77 -26.30 30.90
N GLY A 713 7.96 -27.20 31.46
CA GLY A 713 8.40 -28.19 32.45
C GLY A 713 9.25 -29.34 31.90
N MET A 714 9.22 -29.60 30.58
CA MET A 714 9.93 -30.74 29.96
C MET A 714 11.05 -30.34 28.97
N SER A 715 10.97 -29.16 28.34
CA SER A 715 12.00 -28.66 27.42
C SER A 715 12.91 -27.60 28.07
N LYS A 716 14.13 -27.46 27.57
CA LYS A 716 15.05 -26.36 27.92
C LYS A 716 14.74 -25.06 27.17
N ARG A 717 13.78 -25.08 26.25
CA ARG A 717 13.32 -23.94 25.45
C ARG A 717 11.81 -23.83 25.64
N SER A 718 11.28 -22.60 25.72
CA SER A 718 9.84 -22.39 25.76
C SER A 718 9.17 -22.81 24.46
N LEU A 719 7.89 -23.20 24.50
CA LEU A 719 7.14 -23.52 23.28
C LEU A 719 7.15 -22.33 22.30
N ARG A 720 6.99 -21.12 22.82
CA ARG A 720 7.16 -19.86 22.07
C ARG A 720 8.55 -19.71 21.44
N GLY A 721 9.60 -20.17 22.11
CA GLY A 721 10.96 -20.21 21.59
C GLY A 721 11.14 -21.25 20.49
N ALA A 722 10.56 -22.44 20.64
CA ALA A 722 10.58 -23.51 19.65
C ALA A 722 9.82 -23.11 18.37
N LEU A 723 8.61 -22.56 18.49
CA LEU A 723 7.85 -22.02 17.35
C LEU A 723 8.66 -20.99 16.55
N LYS A 724 9.43 -20.12 17.22
CA LYS A 724 10.28 -19.10 16.57
C LYS A 724 11.51 -19.67 15.85
N SER A 725 11.99 -20.86 16.23
CA SER A 725 13.19 -21.47 15.65
C SER A 725 12.89 -22.51 14.58
N GLU A 726 11.81 -23.28 14.76
CA GLU A 726 11.46 -24.41 13.91
C GLU A 726 10.46 -24.05 12.78
N LEU A 727 9.63 -23.01 12.97
CA LEU A 727 8.65 -22.57 11.97
C LEU A 727 9.08 -21.28 11.25
N SER A 728 8.53 -21.05 10.05
CA SER A 728 8.78 -19.85 9.24
C SER A 728 7.49 -19.20 8.72
N GLY A 729 7.65 -18.04 8.04
CA GLY A 729 6.55 -17.31 7.41
C GLY A 729 5.37 -16.99 8.32
N ASP A 730 4.18 -16.95 7.73
CA ASP A 730 2.92 -16.61 8.40
C ASP A 730 2.30 -17.77 9.15
N PHE A 731 2.68 -19.00 8.83
CA PHE A 731 2.34 -20.17 9.65
C PHE A 731 2.93 -20.05 11.06
N LYS A 732 4.21 -19.67 11.17
CA LYS A 732 4.84 -19.30 12.45
C LYS A 732 4.08 -18.16 13.13
N ASN A 733 3.72 -17.11 12.39
CA ASN A 733 3.03 -15.95 12.97
C ASN A 733 1.65 -16.34 13.53
N ALA A 734 0.89 -17.19 12.83
CA ALA A 734 -0.38 -17.77 13.27
C ALA A 734 -0.22 -18.63 14.54
N CYS A 735 0.71 -19.59 14.54
CA CYS A 735 0.96 -20.43 15.73
C CYS A 735 1.41 -19.61 16.95
N LEU A 736 2.26 -18.60 16.74
CA LEU A 736 2.64 -17.67 17.81
C LEU A 736 1.45 -16.86 18.30
N ALA A 737 0.55 -16.41 17.42
CA ALA A 737 -0.64 -15.66 17.82
C ALA A 737 -1.57 -16.48 18.71
N ILE A 738 -1.86 -17.74 18.34
CA ILE A 738 -2.68 -18.66 19.15
C ILE A 738 -2.06 -18.84 20.54
N VAL A 739 -0.76 -19.15 20.61
CA VAL A 739 -0.06 -19.40 21.88
C VAL A 739 0.01 -18.14 22.74
N ASP A 740 0.35 -17.00 22.16
CA ASP A 740 0.49 -15.74 22.90
C ASP A 740 -0.86 -15.24 23.44
N TYR A 741 -1.93 -15.39 22.66
CA TYR A 741 -3.29 -15.06 23.09
C TYR A 741 -3.77 -16.04 24.17
N ALA A 742 -3.49 -17.34 24.05
CA ALA A 742 -3.82 -18.33 25.08
C ALA A 742 -3.12 -18.06 26.42
N CYS A 743 -1.86 -17.62 26.39
CA CYS A 743 -1.10 -17.31 27.59
C CYS A 743 -1.51 -15.98 28.24
N ASP A 744 -1.66 -14.91 27.46
CA ASP A 744 -2.00 -13.58 27.96
C ASP A 744 -2.63 -12.70 26.85
N PRO A 745 -3.98 -12.66 26.76
CA PRO A 745 -4.70 -11.84 25.78
C PRO A 745 -4.35 -10.35 25.85
N SER A 746 -4.12 -9.84 27.06
CA SER A 746 -3.88 -8.41 27.30
C SER A 746 -2.45 -8.01 26.87
N PHE A 747 -1.46 -8.86 27.10
CA PHE A 747 -0.12 -8.73 26.50
C PHE A 747 -0.18 -8.83 24.97
N TYR A 748 -0.95 -9.78 24.43
CA TYR A 748 -1.13 -9.94 22.99
C TYR A 748 -1.66 -8.65 22.34
N VAL A 749 -2.76 -8.10 22.86
CA VAL A 749 -3.38 -6.85 22.36
C VAL A 749 -2.40 -5.67 22.45
N CYS A 750 -1.75 -5.46 23.60
CA CYS A 750 -0.78 -4.37 23.76
C CYS A 750 0.38 -4.47 22.75
N ARG A 751 0.91 -5.68 22.57
CA ARG A 751 1.98 -5.96 21.60
C ARG A 751 1.52 -5.75 20.16
N ARG A 752 0.33 -6.20 19.80
CA ARG A 752 -0.21 -6.03 18.43
C ARG A 752 -0.46 -4.56 18.13
N LEU A 753 -1.10 -3.81 19.03
CA LEU A 753 -1.22 -2.35 18.93
C LEU A 753 0.14 -1.68 18.68
N TYR A 754 1.18 -2.01 19.45
CA TYR A 754 2.51 -1.49 19.20
C TYR A 754 3.06 -1.87 17.81
N GLN A 755 2.91 -3.13 17.41
CA GLN A 755 3.35 -3.60 16.10
C GLN A 755 2.59 -2.96 14.92
N THR A 756 1.33 -2.54 15.10
CA THR A 756 0.60 -1.81 14.04
C THR A 756 1.17 -0.43 13.75
N MET A 757 1.94 0.16 14.69
CA MET A 757 2.54 1.50 14.59
C MET A 757 4.07 1.47 14.73
N LYS A 758 4.71 0.31 14.48
CA LYS A 758 6.16 0.15 14.63
C LYS A 758 6.83 0.00 13.27
N GLY A 759 7.49 1.07 12.84
CA GLY A 759 8.39 1.04 11.69
C GLY A 759 8.10 2.19 10.74
N TRP A 760 8.06 1.88 9.45
CA TRP A 760 7.66 2.82 8.41
C TRP A 760 6.20 2.51 8.01
N GLY A 761 5.29 3.42 8.32
CA GLY A 761 3.86 3.28 8.05
C GLY A 761 3.09 2.47 9.11
N THR A 762 1.77 2.47 8.96
CA THR A 762 0.81 1.96 9.95
C THR A 762 -0.02 0.82 9.33
N SER A 763 -0.22 -0.28 10.07
CA SER A 763 -1.25 -1.29 9.77
C SER A 763 -2.61 -0.75 10.23
N ASP A 764 -3.15 0.19 9.46
CA ASP A 764 -4.31 1.00 9.83
C ASP A 764 -5.58 0.18 10.09
N TRP A 765 -5.81 -0.89 9.32
CA TRP A 765 -7.01 -1.71 9.48
C TRP A 765 -6.95 -2.51 10.79
N ALA A 766 -5.79 -3.06 11.15
CA ALA A 766 -5.59 -3.68 12.45
C ALA A 766 -5.66 -2.66 13.60
N LEU A 767 -5.06 -1.46 13.45
CA LEU A 767 -5.11 -0.40 14.46
C LEU A 767 -6.57 0.04 14.73
N ILE A 768 -7.36 0.27 13.68
CA ILE A 768 -8.80 0.53 13.80
C ILE A 768 -9.51 -0.64 14.46
N ASN A 769 -9.21 -1.88 14.04
CA ASN A 769 -9.86 -3.07 14.57
C ASN A 769 -9.67 -3.19 16.09
N PHE A 770 -8.42 -3.10 16.59
CA PHE A 770 -8.16 -3.15 18.03
C PHE A 770 -8.76 -1.96 18.79
N ILE A 771 -8.65 -0.72 18.27
CA ILE A 771 -9.21 0.44 18.98
C ILE A 771 -10.73 0.34 19.10
N VAL A 772 -11.44 -0.06 18.04
CA VAL A 772 -12.90 -0.22 18.06
C VAL A 772 -13.32 -1.39 18.95
N ASP A 773 -12.58 -2.51 18.95
CA ASP A 773 -12.87 -3.69 19.77
C ASP A 773 -12.84 -3.39 21.28
N HIS A 774 -11.89 -2.57 21.71
CA HIS A 774 -11.57 -2.35 23.12
C HIS A 774 -12.10 -1.03 23.70
N CYS A 775 -12.47 -0.02 22.89
CA CYS A 775 -12.92 1.29 23.37
C CYS A 775 -14.17 1.25 24.27
N GLU A 776 -15.02 0.22 24.15
CA GLU A 776 -16.23 0.03 24.96
C GLU A 776 -16.10 -1.07 26.04
N ARG A 777 -14.88 -1.59 26.27
CA ARG A 777 -14.63 -2.68 27.25
C ARG A 777 -13.56 -2.31 28.27
N ASP A 778 -12.32 -2.16 27.82
CA ASP A 778 -11.10 -2.32 28.62
C ASP A 778 -9.93 -1.40 28.19
N MET A 779 -10.20 -0.41 27.34
CA MET A 779 -9.20 0.51 26.79
C MET A 779 -8.35 1.24 27.85
N ASP A 780 -8.90 1.56 29.02
CA ASP A 780 -8.12 2.18 30.10
C ASP A 780 -7.08 1.20 30.69
N LEU A 781 -7.44 -0.07 30.87
CA LEU A 781 -6.51 -1.14 31.31
C LEU A 781 -5.44 -1.42 30.26
N ILE A 782 -5.80 -1.37 28.97
CA ILE A 782 -4.84 -1.49 27.87
C ILE A 782 -3.85 -0.33 27.90
N LYS A 783 -4.31 0.92 28.02
CA LYS A 783 -3.42 2.09 28.13
C LYS A 783 -2.51 2.03 29.36
N GLU A 784 -2.99 1.52 30.49
CA GLU A 784 -2.19 1.34 31.71
C GLU A 784 -1.08 0.29 31.49
N ARG A 785 -1.42 -0.85 30.88
CA ARG A 785 -0.47 -1.95 30.66
C ARG A 785 0.50 -1.72 29.50
N TYR A 786 0.07 -1.01 28.47
CA TYR A 786 0.78 -0.84 27.20
C TYR A 786 2.25 -0.37 27.33
N PRO A 787 2.61 0.65 28.16
CA PRO A 787 3.99 1.11 28.27
C PRO A 787 4.95 0.04 28.81
N GLY A 788 4.49 -0.79 29.75
CA GLY A 788 5.25 -1.92 30.28
C GLY A 788 5.53 -2.96 29.20
N VAL A 789 4.48 -3.41 28.51
CA VAL A 789 4.60 -4.38 27.40
C VAL A 789 5.51 -3.86 26.29
N VAL A 790 5.39 -2.57 25.92
CA VAL A 790 6.26 -1.97 24.90
C VAL A 790 7.72 -1.94 25.35
N SER A 791 7.99 -1.60 26.62
CA SER A 791 9.37 -1.59 27.15
C SER A 791 10.00 -2.99 27.17
N GLU A 792 9.20 -4.05 27.35
CA GLU A 792 9.67 -5.44 27.33
C GLU A 792 10.04 -5.92 25.91
N ILE A 793 9.28 -5.51 24.89
CA ILE A 793 9.41 -6.01 23.50
C ILE A 793 10.19 -5.07 22.56
N SER A 794 10.50 -3.85 22.99
CA SER A 794 11.24 -2.86 22.19
C SER A 794 12.75 -3.07 22.32
N SER A 795 13.48 -2.80 21.24
CA SER A 795 14.94 -2.97 21.21
C SER A 795 15.70 -1.90 22.01
N ASP A 796 15.03 -0.79 22.35
CA ASP A 796 15.58 0.29 23.18
C ASP A 796 15.18 0.16 24.66
N GLY A 797 14.31 -0.80 25.01
CA GLY A 797 13.82 -1.01 26.38
C GLY A 797 12.96 0.13 26.92
N LYS A 798 12.46 1.04 26.06
CA LYS A 798 11.79 2.27 26.50
C LYS A 798 10.27 2.12 26.52
N PRO A 799 9.58 2.58 27.59
CA PRO A 799 8.13 2.67 27.59
C PRO A 799 7.67 3.68 26.53
N ARG A 800 6.50 3.41 25.95
CA ARG A 800 5.82 4.32 24.99
C ARG A 800 4.34 4.28 25.28
N PHE A 801 3.64 5.40 25.15
CA PHE A 801 2.22 5.48 25.49
C PHE A 801 1.35 5.34 24.22
N LEU A 802 0.18 4.71 24.36
CA LEU A 802 -0.68 4.37 23.22
C LEU A 802 -1.11 5.63 22.44
N GLY A 803 -1.56 6.67 23.12
CA GLY A 803 -1.94 7.93 22.49
C GLY A 803 -0.77 8.70 21.86
N GLU A 804 0.45 8.59 22.39
CA GLU A 804 1.63 9.18 21.76
C GLU A 804 2.00 8.48 20.46
N MET A 805 1.96 7.14 20.44
CA MET A 805 2.19 6.33 19.24
C MET A 805 1.16 6.68 18.17
N ILE A 806 -0.14 6.68 18.50
CA ILE A 806 -1.21 7.09 17.57
C ILE A 806 -0.99 8.54 17.09
N ARG A 807 -0.55 9.44 17.97
CA ARG A 807 -0.37 10.87 17.63
C ARG A 807 0.80 11.09 16.66
N GLY A 808 1.87 10.29 16.78
CA GLY A 808 3.03 10.31 15.90
C GLY A 808 2.83 9.60 14.57
N ASP A 809 2.12 8.47 14.57
CA ASP A 809 2.00 7.59 13.39
C ASP A 809 0.80 7.93 12.49
N THR A 810 -0.26 8.57 13.03
CA THR A 810 -1.50 8.85 12.29
C THR A 810 -1.74 10.35 12.04
N GLY A 811 -2.51 10.68 11.00
CA GLY A 811 -2.77 12.05 10.55
C GLY A 811 -4.24 12.50 10.56
N GLY A 812 -4.45 13.82 10.43
CA GLY A 812 -5.75 14.42 10.09
C GLY A 812 -6.91 14.11 11.05
N ASN A 813 -8.12 13.97 10.48
CA ASN A 813 -9.34 13.66 11.23
C ASN A 813 -9.39 12.19 11.69
N TYR A 814 -8.67 11.30 11.01
CA TYR A 814 -8.45 9.92 11.43
C TYR A 814 -7.74 9.84 12.80
N ARG A 815 -6.60 10.53 12.96
CA ARG A 815 -5.92 10.67 14.25
C ARG A 815 -6.84 11.20 15.34
N LYS A 816 -7.60 12.27 15.05
CA LYS A 816 -8.53 12.87 16.03
C LYS A 816 -9.59 11.88 16.50
N LEU A 817 -10.13 11.06 15.58
CA LEU A 817 -11.09 10.01 15.92
C LEU A 817 -10.46 8.94 16.81
N LEU A 818 -9.29 8.40 16.45
CA LEU A 818 -8.60 7.38 17.26
C LEU A 818 -8.25 7.91 18.66
N LEU A 819 -7.69 9.11 18.75
CA LEU A 819 -7.39 9.75 20.05
C LEU A 819 -8.66 9.95 20.89
N ALA A 820 -9.78 10.33 20.26
CA ALA A 820 -11.05 10.47 20.97
C ALA A 820 -11.62 9.12 21.43
N LEU A 821 -11.47 8.05 20.64
CA LEU A 821 -11.89 6.69 21.02
C LEU A 821 -11.08 6.11 22.19
N ILE A 822 -9.79 6.45 22.33
CA ILE A 822 -8.99 6.05 23.50
C ILE A 822 -9.13 7.01 24.70
N GLY A 823 -9.96 8.06 24.60
CA GLY A 823 -10.17 9.04 25.67
C GLY A 823 -9.11 10.16 25.78
N GLU A 824 -8.22 10.31 24.80
CA GLU A 824 -7.18 11.36 24.75
C GLU A 824 -7.48 12.50 23.74
N GLY A 825 -8.66 12.50 23.11
CA GLY A 825 -9.06 13.50 22.13
C GLY A 825 -9.47 14.83 22.76
N THR A 826 -8.85 15.93 22.35
CA THR A 826 -9.31 17.28 22.70
C THR A 826 -10.64 17.61 22.01
N VAL A 827 -11.68 17.82 22.81
CA VAL A 827 -12.99 18.25 22.30
C VAL A 827 -13.14 19.75 22.48
N ALA A 828 -12.72 20.48 21.45
CA ALA A 828 -13.17 21.84 21.18
C ALA A 828 -14.56 21.84 20.53
#